data_AF-A0A5D4H9G5-F1
#
_entry.id   AF-A0A5D4H9G5-F1
#
_cell.length_a   1.000
_cell.length_b   1.000
_cell.length_c   1.000
_cell.angle_alpha   90.00
_cell.angle_beta   90.00
_cell.angle_gamma   90.00
#
_symmetry.space_group_name_H-M   'P 1'
#
loop_
_entity.id
_entity.type
_entity.pdbx_description
1 polymer ?
#
loop_
_entity_poly.entity_id
_entity_poly.type
_entity_poly.pdbx_seq_one_letter_code
_entity_poly.pdbx_strand_id
1 'polypeptide(L)'
;MRQHIICIFFAFFFAVHFSLAQSAFSSSSSAIQLQMERLNVLGSALYFAAHPDDENTKLISYLAAERKVRTAYLSLTRGDGGQNLIGTEQGIELGLIRTQELLQARKVDGGEQYFSSAFDFGFSKTYDETFSFWQKQEVLREAVWLIRKLQPDVIITRFPPDERGGHGHHQASAILAHEAFIAAADPKMFPEQLNEVKPWQAKRLLWNTASFMRLQGDDSNRLRIDIGQYNPLLGKSYGELSAISRSQHKSQGFGSASTNGISLETFENVAGTKATEDLFDDIDLSWNRLPHSEPIQLGIQKLLSSFIANKPQRSIPQLAAIWHEIQKLEDGYWKERKSKEVETIMLACAGIKVESLTPRLRLVEQQPINFQTEIVVRNPDVHVELLGINENKIGQTLPTNEVTTFEQVLLPTAITQPYWLRKPHTQGKFSVDPQNFGYPMNPDLPTAHIHFNLAGVPIHIQTPIRYRYVDPVRGEVHEYVEIAPAVTATFDINNLLVQQGERKTLQVTFQKHVETNKDIQVAINLSSTGWKIAPEKLTLSFPNGQDILSKTMEITNVDAGQKEAILSLAVNGKKMKDIREITYNHIPRQTWFPDAEAKLRPIKLVNPVKRVGYIMGAGDLVPEALRNIGTAVDILDVTKISSNVLQQYDAIVFGVRALNIHARITQKLPLIYHYIQEGGVVLMQYNVNSRLQEEHFSPKPAPFTITRARVTEEDAKVTFTDPKDPVLNYPNNITAEDFDGWVQERGLYFAENIDSHYRTPLAMGDKNEPQHHGSLLIYRMGKGKFVYTSLSFFRQLPAGVAGANRLFVNLLAKEK
;
A
#
# COMPACT_ATOMS: atom_id res chain seq x y z
N MET A 1 -35.87 52.94 -18.57
CA MET A 1 -35.99 54.10 -17.67
C MET A 1 -35.25 53.76 -16.36
N ARG A 2 -34.13 54.45 -16.08
CA ARG A 2 -33.33 54.60 -14.82
C ARG A 2 -32.97 53.34 -13.98
N GLN A 3 -31.70 52.90 -13.90
CA GLN A 3 -30.53 53.42 -13.12
C GLN A 3 -30.59 53.08 -11.60
N HIS A 4 -29.75 52.16 -11.08
CA HIS A 4 -28.48 52.41 -10.31
C HIS A 4 -28.77 52.65 -8.78
N ILE A 5 -28.04 52.20 -7.73
CA ILE A 5 -26.66 51.73 -7.49
C ILE A 5 -26.45 51.51 -5.95
N ILE A 6 -25.53 50.62 -5.50
CA ILE A 6 -24.70 50.64 -4.24
C ILE A 6 -25.38 50.30 -2.88
N CYS A 7 -24.81 49.60 -1.87
CA CYS A 7 -23.57 48.81 -1.63
C CYS A 7 -23.53 48.24 -0.18
N ILE A 8 -22.77 47.13 -0.01
CA ILE A 8 -21.77 46.82 1.07
C ILE A 8 -22.29 46.59 2.52
N PHE A 9 -22.20 45.36 3.08
CA PHE A 9 -21.09 44.76 3.90
C PHE A 9 -21.04 45.36 5.34
N PHE A 10 -20.92 44.63 6.47
CA PHE A 10 -19.89 43.66 6.81
C PHE A 10 -20.25 42.79 8.04
N ALA A 11 -19.54 41.66 8.11
CA ALA A 11 -19.46 40.57 9.07
C ALA A 11 -19.54 40.89 10.58
N PHE A 12 -20.01 39.89 11.35
CA PHE A 12 -19.23 39.29 12.45
C PHE A 12 -19.93 37.99 12.90
N PHE A 13 -19.47 36.84 12.39
CA PHE A 13 -19.64 35.58 13.10
C PHE A 13 -18.24 35.01 13.35
N PHE A 14 -17.77 35.20 14.58
CA PHE A 14 -16.65 34.47 15.15
C PHE A 14 -17.03 32.98 15.20
N ALA A 15 -16.80 32.26 14.11
CA ALA A 15 -16.70 30.82 14.16
C ALA A 15 -15.26 30.48 14.59
N VAL A 16 -15.08 30.24 15.88
CA VAL A 16 -13.87 29.60 16.39
C VAL A 16 -13.90 28.15 15.87
N HIS A 17 -13.33 27.95 14.69
CA HIS A 17 -13.13 26.62 14.12
C HIS A 17 -11.88 26.03 14.78
N PHE A 18 -12.08 25.03 15.63
CA PHE A 18 -11.00 24.17 16.10
C PHE A 18 -10.53 23.30 14.93
N SER A 19 -9.51 23.74 14.21
CA SER A 19 -8.69 22.82 13.42
C SER A 19 -7.82 22.02 14.39
N LEU A 20 -7.99 20.70 14.41
CA LEU A 20 -7.02 19.80 15.03
C LEU A 20 -5.79 19.76 14.11
N ALA A 21 -4.94 20.78 14.22
CA ALA A 21 -3.65 20.81 13.56
C ALA A 21 -2.79 19.64 14.06
N GLN A 22 -2.34 18.78 13.15
CA GLN A 22 -1.47 17.64 13.46
C GLN A 22 -0.03 18.13 13.70
N SER A 23 0.25 18.65 14.89
CA SER A 23 1.62 18.88 15.35
C SER A 23 2.27 17.57 15.79
N ALA A 24 3.57 17.41 15.53
CA ALA A 24 4.36 16.24 15.95
C ALA A 24 4.40 16.03 17.48
N PHE A 25 4.04 17.03 18.29
CA PHE A 25 4.15 16.99 19.76
C PHE A 25 2.87 17.41 20.51
N SER A 26 1.74 17.64 19.81
CA SER A 26 0.47 17.92 20.50
C SER A 26 -0.09 16.64 21.12
N SER A 27 0.07 16.50 22.44
CA SER A 27 -0.48 15.38 23.21
C SER A 27 -1.48 15.89 24.24
N SER A 28 -2.58 15.14 24.45
CA SER A 28 -3.45 15.36 25.61
C SER A 28 -2.69 15.05 26.90
N SER A 29 -3.16 15.55 28.04
CA SER A 29 -2.59 15.20 29.35
C SER A 29 -2.64 13.70 29.63
N SER A 30 -3.68 12.98 29.17
CA SER A 30 -3.77 11.52 29.28
C SER A 30 -2.73 10.80 28.42
N ALA A 31 -2.44 11.29 27.21
CA ALA A 31 -1.39 10.76 26.35
C ALA A 31 0.00 11.02 26.96
N ILE A 32 0.23 12.21 27.51
CA ILE A 32 1.46 12.54 28.26
C ILE A 32 1.64 11.60 29.45
N GLN A 33 0.59 11.38 30.24
CA GLN A 33 0.64 10.46 31.37
C GLN A 33 0.95 9.02 30.92
N LEU A 34 0.32 8.53 29.84
CA LEU A 34 0.61 7.19 29.30
C LEU A 34 2.08 7.06 28.84
N GLN A 35 2.64 8.11 28.22
CA GLN A 35 4.06 8.16 27.86
C GLN A 35 4.96 8.17 29.09
N MET A 36 4.60 8.89 30.16
CA MET A 36 5.34 8.85 31.43
C MET A 36 5.29 7.46 32.07
N GLU A 37 4.14 6.78 32.05
CA GLU A 37 4.02 5.40 32.55
C GLU A 37 4.90 4.43 31.74
N ARG A 38 5.03 4.65 30.43
CA ARG A 38 5.92 3.88 29.53
C ARG A 38 7.40 4.06 29.88
N LEU A 39 7.83 5.18 30.46
CA LEU A 39 9.23 5.35 30.89
C LEU A 39 9.67 4.27 31.90
N ASN A 40 8.74 3.72 32.68
CA ASN A 40 9.02 2.67 33.66
C ASN A 40 9.05 1.25 33.07
N VAL A 41 8.79 1.09 31.75
CA VAL A 41 8.74 -0.20 31.07
C VAL A 41 9.85 -0.30 30.02
N LEU A 42 10.74 -1.27 30.22
CA LEU A 42 11.82 -1.65 29.32
C LEU A 42 11.49 -3.01 28.73
N GLY A 43 10.59 -3.02 27.75
CA GLY A 43 10.18 -4.23 27.04
C GLY A 43 9.87 -3.96 25.58
N SER A 44 9.94 -5.01 24.77
CA SER A 44 9.69 -4.92 23.34
C SER A 44 9.11 -6.22 22.75
N ALA A 45 8.20 -6.06 21.80
CA ALA A 45 7.58 -7.14 21.05
C ALA A 45 7.64 -6.85 19.55
N LEU A 46 7.93 -7.88 18.76
CA LEU A 46 7.87 -7.85 17.30
C LEU A 46 6.76 -8.77 16.80
N TYR A 47 5.70 -8.19 16.25
CA TYR A 47 4.72 -8.93 15.46
C TYR A 47 5.27 -9.13 14.03
N PHE A 48 5.19 -10.33 13.50
CA PHE A 48 5.84 -10.73 12.26
C PHE A 48 4.82 -11.43 11.34
N ALA A 49 4.57 -10.89 10.16
CA ALA A 49 3.70 -11.50 9.15
C ALA A 49 4.06 -11.05 7.72
N ALA A 50 3.25 -11.46 6.74
CA ALA A 50 3.57 -11.28 5.33
C ALA A 50 3.05 -9.96 4.74
N HIS A 51 1.82 -9.55 5.07
CA HIS A 51 1.10 -8.48 4.37
C HIS A 51 0.53 -7.41 5.32
N PRO A 52 0.33 -6.17 4.85
CA PRO A 52 -0.52 -5.21 5.54
C PRO A 52 -1.95 -5.77 5.64
N ASP A 53 -2.52 -5.87 6.85
CA ASP A 53 -3.82 -6.48 7.24
C ASP A 53 -3.73 -7.82 8.02
N ASP A 54 -2.58 -8.51 7.95
CA ASP A 54 -2.36 -9.77 8.69
C ASP A 54 -2.30 -9.57 10.21
N GLU A 55 -2.00 -8.36 10.66
CA GLU A 55 -1.73 -8.08 12.06
C GLU A 55 -2.95 -8.21 12.96
N ASN A 56 -2.73 -8.68 14.18
CA ASN A 56 -3.73 -8.58 15.24
C ASN A 56 -3.66 -7.17 15.86
N THR A 57 -4.36 -6.21 15.27
CA THR A 57 -4.42 -4.81 15.72
C THR A 57 -4.86 -4.64 17.18
N LYS A 58 -5.71 -5.55 17.68
CA LYS A 58 -6.14 -5.56 19.09
C LYS A 58 -4.96 -5.89 20.00
N LEU A 59 -4.20 -6.93 19.66
CA LEU A 59 -3.01 -7.32 20.41
C LEU A 59 -1.93 -6.23 20.36
N ILE A 60 -1.72 -5.60 19.20
CA ILE A 60 -0.80 -4.46 19.08
C ILE A 60 -1.22 -3.33 20.03
N SER A 61 -2.51 -2.98 20.04
CA SER A 61 -3.05 -1.95 20.94
C SER A 61 -2.81 -2.30 22.41
N TYR A 62 -3.09 -3.55 22.80
CA TYR A 62 -2.86 -4.05 24.15
C TYR A 62 -1.37 -3.99 24.54
N LEU A 63 -0.47 -4.45 23.67
CA LEU A 63 0.97 -4.41 23.95
C LEU A 63 1.49 -2.98 24.07
N ALA A 64 1.08 -2.08 23.16
CA ALA A 64 1.57 -0.71 23.12
C ALA A 64 1.02 0.18 24.25
N ALA A 65 -0.22 -0.05 24.70
CA ALA A 65 -0.89 0.82 25.67
C ALA A 65 -1.14 0.18 27.04
N GLU A 66 -1.49 -1.11 27.13
CA GLU A 66 -1.68 -1.79 28.42
C GLU A 66 -0.33 -2.15 29.02
N ARG A 67 0.44 -2.94 28.25
CA ARG A 67 1.75 -3.44 28.64
C ARG A 67 2.84 -2.40 28.48
N LYS A 68 2.59 -1.37 27.67
CA LYS A 68 3.48 -0.24 27.40
C LYS A 68 4.86 -0.67 26.89
N VAL A 69 4.93 -1.86 26.29
CA VAL A 69 6.14 -2.34 25.63
C VAL A 69 6.23 -1.70 24.26
N ARG A 70 7.45 -1.51 23.76
CA ARG A 70 7.66 -1.16 22.35
C ARG A 70 7.02 -2.26 21.50
N THR A 71 6.11 -1.91 20.62
CA THR A 71 5.44 -2.90 19.77
C THR A 71 5.71 -2.56 18.32
N ALA A 72 6.44 -3.41 17.63
CA ALA A 72 6.74 -3.27 16.20
C ALA A 72 5.95 -4.31 15.41
N TYR A 73 5.50 -3.95 14.20
CA TYR A 73 4.99 -4.88 13.21
C TYR A 73 5.94 -4.90 12.00
N LEU A 74 6.50 -6.06 11.70
CA LEU A 74 7.19 -6.34 10.45
C LEU A 74 6.22 -7.04 9.50
N SER A 75 5.85 -6.34 8.43
CA SER A 75 5.23 -6.94 7.27
C SER A 75 6.32 -7.19 6.23
N LEU A 76 6.48 -8.44 5.77
CA LEU A 76 7.52 -8.74 4.79
C LEU A 76 7.31 -7.98 3.47
N THR A 77 6.06 -7.77 3.06
CA THR A 77 5.70 -7.09 1.81
C THR A 77 4.90 -5.81 2.05
N ARG A 78 4.64 -5.04 0.99
CA ARG A 78 3.74 -3.88 1.04
C ARG A 78 2.31 -4.21 0.55
N GLY A 79 2.00 -5.48 0.28
CA GLY A 79 0.67 -5.90 -0.16
C GLY A 79 0.32 -5.53 -1.61
N ASP A 80 1.34 -5.39 -2.46
CA ASP A 80 1.26 -4.95 -3.87
C ASP A 80 0.39 -5.87 -4.75
N GLY A 81 0.38 -7.18 -4.47
CA GLY A 81 -0.27 -8.22 -5.28
C GLY A 81 -1.78 -8.38 -5.03
N GLY A 82 -2.33 -7.63 -4.07
CA GLY A 82 -3.72 -7.67 -3.65
C GLY A 82 -4.73 -7.11 -4.66
N GLN A 83 -5.99 -7.01 -4.21
CA GLN A 83 -7.07 -6.32 -4.93
C GLN A 83 -7.35 -4.97 -4.27
N ASN A 84 -7.83 -4.00 -5.05
CA ASN A 84 -8.27 -2.69 -4.57
C ASN A 84 -9.81 -2.59 -4.65
N LEU A 85 -10.50 -2.48 -3.51
CA LEU A 85 -11.96 -2.33 -3.45
C LEU A 85 -12.43 -0.89 -3.67
N ILE A 86 -11.54 0.09 -3.59
CA ILE A 86 -11.89 1.52 -3.59
C ILE A 86 -11.30 2.27 -4.80
N GLY A 87 -10.60 1.57 -5.70
CA GLY A 87 -9.96 2.17 -6.87
C GLY A 87 -9.46 1.12 -7.87
N THR A 88 -8.64 1.57 -8.82
CA THR A 88 -8.11 0.77 -9.95
C THR A 88 -6.62 0.51 -9.83
N GLU A 89 -5.96 1.07 -8.82
CA GLU A 89 -4.54 0.94 -8.53
C GLU A 89 -4.18 -0.52 -8.22
N GLN A 90 -3.10 -1.01 -8.80
CA GLN A 90 -2.60 -2.38 -8.69
C GLN A 90 -1.08 -2.37 -8.54
N GLY A 91 -0.49 -3.47 -8.05
CA GLY A 91 0.96 -3.60 -7.93
C GLY A 91 1.56 -2.51 -7.05
N ILE A 92 2.61 -1.86 -7.54
CA ILE A 92 3.35 -0.79 -6.84
C ILE A 92 2.42 0.29 -6.27
N GLU A 93 1.41 0.72 -7.03
CA GLU A 93 0.50 1.79 -6.59
C GLU A 93 -0.39 1.32 -5.43
N LEU A 94 -0.82 0.06 -5.46
CA LEU A 94 -1.54 -0.54 -4.34
C LEU A 94 -0.64 -0.72 -3.11
N GLY A 95 0.63 -1.09 -3.30
CA GLY A 95 1.61 -1.16 -2.22
C GLY A 95 1.84 0.20 -1.55
N LEU A 96 1.87 1.30 -2.32
CA LEU A 96 1.95 2.66 -1.78
C LEU A 96 0.71 3.02 -0.94
N ILE A 97 -0.49 2.64 -1.40
CA ILE A 97 -1.76 2.83 -0.66
C ILE A 97 -1.70 2.06 0.66
N ARG A 98 -1.45 0.74 0.61
CA ARG A 98 -1.48 -0.14 1.79
C ARG A 98 -0.40 0.20 2.80
N THR A 99 0.75 0.72 2.34
CA THR A 99 1.77 1.31 3.23
C THR A 99 1.18 2.45 4.07
N GLN A 100 0.46 3.39 3.44
CA GLN A 100 -0.15 4.51 4.16
C GLN A 100 -1.36 4.11 5.02
N GLU A 101 -2.15 3.14 4.57
CA GLU A 101 -3.28 2.58 5.35
C GLU A 101 -2.76 1.95 6.65
N LEU A 102 -1.70 1.17 6.56
CA LEU A 102 -1.03 0.55 7.70
C LEU A 102 -0.45 1.61 8.65
N LEU A 103 0.11 2.70 8.12
CA LEU A 103 0.57 3.83 8.94
C LEU A 103 -0.58 4.57 9.63
N GLN A 104 -1.75 4.71 9.00
CA GLN A 104 -2.93 5.23 9.70
C GLN A 104 -3.42 4.26 10.79
N ALA A 105 -3.38 2.95 10.54
CA ALA A 105 -3.72 1.93 11.53
C ALA A 105 -2.78 2.04 12.77
N ARG A 106 -1.48 2.22 12.54
CA ARG A 106 -0.48 2.42 13.60
C ARG A 106 -0.69 3.69 14.43
N LYS A 107 -1.19 4.78 13.83
CA LYS A 107 -1.58 5.98 14.60
C LYS A 107 -2.71 5.70 15.60
N VAL A 108 -3.51 4.65 15.38
CA VAL A 108 -4.63 4.27 16.25
C VAL A 108 -4.20 3.26 17.30
N ASP A 109 -3.51 2.19 16.90
CA ASP A 109 -3.11 1.12 17.82
C ASP A 109 -1.78 1.36 18.54
N GLY A 110 -0.99 2.35 18.11
CA GLY A 110 0.27 2.73 18.75
C GLY A 110 1.47 1.84 18.44
N GLY A 111 1.35 0.91 17.48
CA GLY A 111 2.49 0.12 17.00
C GLY A 111 3.43 0.91 16.06
N GLU A 112 4.64 0.39 15.87
CA GLU A 112 5.65 0.90 14.92
C GLU A 112 5.65 0.02 13.66
N GLN A 113 5.66 0.59 12.46
CA GLN A 113 5.61 -0.19 11.21
C GLN A 113 6.99 -0.38 10.56
N TYR A 114 7.27 -1.60 10.11
CA TYR A 114 8.46 -1.96 9.34
C TYR A 114 8.13 -2.82 8.13
N PHE A 115 8.98 -2.73 7.10
CA PHE A 115 8.90 -3.58 5.91
C PHE A 115 10.24 -4.19 5.52
N SER A 116 10.19 -5.39 4.94
CA SER A 116 11.33 -5.92 4.18
C SER A 116 11.30 -5.41 2.73
N SER A 117 12.25 -5.89 1.93
CA SER A 117 12.28 -5.67 0.48
C SER A 117 11.44 -6.66 -0.32
N ALA A 118 10.88 -7.72 0.29
CA ALA A 118 10.06 -8.69 -0.43
C ALA A 118 8.88 -8.01 -1.15
N PHE A 119 8.66 -8.40 -2.40
CA PHE A 119 7.55 -7.93 -3.22
C PHE A 119 6.40 -8.92 -3.13
N ASP A 120 5.19 -8.42 -2.89
CA ASP A 120 3.98 -9.23 -2.99
C ASP A 120 3.65 -9.43 -4.47
N PHE A 121 4.02 -10.58 -5.01
CA PHE A 121 3.78 -10.94 -6.40
C PHE A 121 2.38 -11.53 -6.65
N GLY A 122 1.53 -11.58 -5.62
CA GLY A 122 0.21 -12.20 -5.68
C GLY A 122 0.12 -13.51 -4.87
N PHE A 123 -1.03 -14.17 -4.99
CA PHE A 123 -1.29 -15.38 -4.24
C PHE A 123 -0.39 -16.53 -4.72
N SER A 124 0.37 -17.12 -3.82
CA SER A 124 1.09 -18.39 -3.97
C SER A 124 0.47 -19.45 -3.08
N LYS A 125 0.56 -20.73 -3.46
CA LYS A 125 0.01 -21.84 -2.67
C LYS A 125 0.99 -22.38 -1.63
N THR A 126 2.29 -22.31 -1.94
CA THR A 126 3.33 -22.94 -1.13
C THR A 126 4.43 -21.95 -0.74
N TYR A 127 5.10 -22.22 0.39
CA TYR A 127 6.31 -21.47 0.75
C TYR A 127 7.45 -21.71 -0.25
N ASP A 128 7.54 -22.87 -0.89
CA ASP A 128 8.59 -23.19 -1.87
C ASP A 128 8.48 -22.32 -3.12
N GLU A 129 7.26 -22.19 -3.66
CA GLU A 129 6.94 -21.23 -4.73
C GLU A 129 7.35 -19.81 -4.28
N THR A 130 6.94 -19.40 -3.09
CA THR A 130 7.28 -18.08 -2.54
C THR A 130 8.78 -17.82 -2.45
N PHE A 131 9.56 -18.79 -1.95
CA PHE A 131 11.00 -18.64 -1.80
C PHE A 131 11.75 -18.65 -3.14
N SER A 132 11.16 -19.23 -4.19
CA SER A 132 11.69 -19.15 -5.55
C SER A 132 11.70 -17.71 -6.09
N PHE A 133 10.70 -16.90 -5.70
CA PHE A 133 10.61 -15.48 -6.06
C PHE A 133 11.37 -14.57 -5.07
N TRP A 134 11.14 -14.73 -3.77
CA TRP A 134 11.65 -13.83 -2.74
C TRP A 134 13.16 -13.93 -2.50
N GLN A 135 13.85 -14.94 -3.05
CA GLN A 135 15.26 -15.20 -2.77
C GLN A 135 15.49 -15.33 -1.27
N LYS A 136 14.92 -16.37 -0.65
CA LYS A 136 14.84 -16.63 0.80
C LYS A 136 15.97 -16.03 1.66
N GLN A 137 17.24 -16.27 1.31
CA GLN A 137 18.40 -15.82 2.09
C GLN A 137 18.49 -14.30 2.23
N GLU A 138 18.08 -13.54 1.22
CA GLU A 138 18.09 -12.08 1.26
C GLU A 138 17.00 -11.51 2.16
N VAL A 139 15.79 -12.08 2.13
CA VAL A 139 14.71 -11.68 3.04
C VAL A 139 15.02 -12.09 4.48
N LEU A 140 15.62 -13.27 4.67
CA LEU A 140 16.13 -13.72 5.97
C LEU A 140 17.19 -12.76 6.52
N ARG A 141 18.14 -12.32 5.69
CA ARG A 141 19.18 -11.34 6.06
C ARG A 141 18.57 -10.05 6.61
N GLU A 142 17.54 -9.52 5.94
CA GLU A 142 16.85 -8.29 6.36
C GLU A 142 16.02 -8.47 7.62
N ALA A 143 15.32 -9.61 7.76
CA ALA A 143 14.60 -9.96 8.99
C ALA A 143 15.55 -10.07 10.19
N VAL A 144 16.72 -10.69 10.00
CA VAL A 144 17.77 -10.78 11.03
C VAL A 144 18.30 -9.40 11.42
N TRP A 145 18.58 -8.53 10.43
CA TRP A 145 19.01 -7.17 10.70
C TRP A 145 17.96 -6.40 11.53
N LEU A 146 16.68 -6.54 11.19
CA LEU A 146 15.59 -5.92 11.94
C LEU A 146 15.48 -6.46 13.37
N ILE A 147 15.59 -7.77 13.58
CA ILE A 147 15.58 -8.33 14.95
C ILE A 147 16.75 -7.78 15.77
N ARG A 148 17.97 -7.74 15.20
CA ARG A 148 19.16 -7.20 15.88
C ARG A 148 19.05 -5.70 16.17
N LYS A 149 18.42 -4.94 15.28
CA LYS A 149 18.18 -3.49 15.45
C LYS A 149 17.08 -3.17 16.46
N LEU A 150 15.98 -3.93 16.43
CA LEU A 150 14.81 -3.69 17.29
C LEU A 150 14.93 -4.33 18.66
N GLN A 151 15.81 -5.34 18.81
CA GLN A 151 16.06 -6.09 20.03
C GLN A 151 14.77 -6.57 20.73
N PRO A 152 13.84 -7.25 20.03
CA PRO A 152 12.57 -7.67 20.63
C PRO A 152 12.81 -8.69 21.74
N ASP A 153 12.19 -8.50 22.90
CA ASP A 153 12.20 -9.51 23.97
C ASP A 153 11.33 -10.73 23.56
N VAL A 154 10.24 -10.48 22.82
CA VAL A 154 9.29 -11.49 22.33
C VAL A 154 9.01 -11.28 20.84
N ILE A 155 9.00 -12.36 20.05
CA ILE A 155 8.54 -12.34 18.65
C ILE A 155 7.23 -13.12 18.54
N ILE A 156 6.26 -12.59 17.79
CA ILE A 156 4.94 -13.18 17.59
C ILE A 156 4.69 -13.32 16.08
N THR A 157 4.56 -14.55 15.58
CA THR A 157 4.12 -14.82 14.20
C THR A 157 2.59 -14.95 14.13
N ARG A 158 1.99 -14.60 12.99
CA ARG A 158 0.56 -14.74 12.74
C ARG A 158 0.14 -16.13 12.25
N PHE A 159 1.02 -16.81 11.52
CA PHE A 159 0.68 -18.01 10.76
C PHE A 159 1.56 -19.21 11.11
N PRO A 160 1.10 -20.44 10.86
CA PRO A 160 1.92 -21.63 10.93
C PRO A 160 2.79 -21.80 9.67
N PRO A 161 3.88 -22.58 9.73
CA PRO A 161 4.82 -22.79 8.62
C PRO A 161 4.34 -23.81 7.57
N ASP A 162 3.05 -24.19 7.58
CA ASP A 162 2.48 -25.26 6.76
C ASP A 162 1.15 -24.86 6.12
N GLU A 163 0.53 -25.77 5.36
CA GLU A 163 -0.70 -25.54 4.58
C GLU A 163 -1.85 -24.87 5.34
N ARG A 164 -1.89 -24.97 6.68
CA ARG A 164 -2.88 -24.27 7.52
C ARG A 164 -2.76 -22.75 7.41
N GLY A 165 -1.60 -22.23 7.03
CA GLY A 165 -1.38 -20.81 6.70
C GLY A 165 -2.13 -20.35 5.45
N GLY A 166 -2.59 -21.28 4.61
CA GLY A 166 -3.34 -21.02 3.39
C GLY A 166 -2.46 -20.49 2.26
N HIS A 167 -2.10 -19.21 2.34
CA HIS A 167 -1.25 -18.55 1.34
C HIS A 167 0.23 -18.88 1.59
N GLY A 168 0.99 -19.20 0.53
CA GLY A 168 2.42 -19.46 0.57
C GLY A 168 3.26 -18.35 1.21
N HIS A 169 2.89 -17.07 1.03
CA HIS A 169 3.53 -15.95 1.74
C HIS A 169 3.39 -16.05 3.26
N HIS A 170 2.23 -16.51 3.74
CA HIS A 170 2.00 -16.71 5.18
C HIS A 170 2.90 -17.82 5.73
N GLN A 171 2.95 -18.96 5.02
CA GLN A 171 3.83 -20.09 5.36
C GLN A 171 5.30 -19.64 5.39
N ALA A 172 5.75 -18.97 4.33
CA ALA A 172 7.09 -18.43 4.20
C ALA A 172 7.43 -17.44 5.32
N SER A 173 6.49 -16.56 5.70
CA SER A 173 6.70 -15.60 6.80
C SER A 173 6.91 -16.30 8.14
N ALA A 174 6.19 -17.39 8.41
CA ALA A 174 6.34 -18.15 9.65
C ALA A 174 7.68 -18.91 9.70
N ILE A 175 8.10 -19.50 8.56
CA ILE A 175 9.42 -20.13 8.41
C ILE A 175 10.52 -19.10 8.63
N LEU A 176 10.44 -17.94 7.97
CA LEU A 176 11.42 -16.87 8.11
C LEU A 176 11.47 -16.30 9.52
N ALA A 177 10.33 -16.17 10.22
CA ALA A 177 10.32 -15.71 11.61
C ALA A 177 11.10 -16.67 12.53
N HIS A 178 10.94 -17.98 12.34
CA HIS A 178 11.67 -19.00 13.10
C HIS A 178 13.16 -19.02 12.76
N GLU A 179 13.52 -18.98 11.48
CA GLU A 179 14.93 -18.94 11.05
C GLU A 179 15.62 -17.65 11.49
N ALA A 180 14.94 -16.50 11.38
CA ALA A 180 15.49 -15.21 11.79
C ALA A 180 15.65 -15.12 13.31
N PHE A 181 14.74 -15.72 14.10
CA PHE A 181 14.87 -15.84 15.56
C PHE A 181 16.18 -16.54 15.96
N ILE A 182 16.55 -17.62 15.26
CA ILE A 182 17.80 -18.35 15.50
C ILE A 182 19.01 -17.57 14.97
N ALA A 183 18.96 -17.12 13.72
CA ALA A 183 20.07 -16.47 13.04
C ALA A 183 20.44 -15.10 13.65
N ALA A 184 19.48 -14.39 14.26
CA ALA A 184 19.76 -13.12 14.93
C ALA A 184 20.74 -13.26 16.10
N ALA A 185 20.73 -14.41 16.79
CA ALA A 185 21.61 -14.71 17.90
C ALA A 185 23.00 -15.24 17.49
N ASP A 186 23.14 -15.76 16.26
CA ASP A 186 24.40 -16.33 15.77
C ASP A 186 25.29 -15.26 15.11
N PRO A 187 26.47 -14.93 15.66
CA PRO A 187 27.39 -13.96 15.05
C PRO A 187 27.99 -14.42 13.71
N LYS A 188 27.90 -15.71 13.36
CA LYS A 188 28.35 -16.22 12.06
C LYS A 188 27.34 -16.03 10.94
N MET A 189 26.07 -15.78 11.29
CA MET A 189 25.01 -15.51 10.33
C MET A 189 25.00 -14.01 10.01
N PHE A 190 25.22 -13.67 8.74
CA PHE A 190 25.28 -12.29 8.27
C PHE A 190 26.25 -11.41 9.09
N PRO A 191 27.55 -11.79 9.15
CA PRO A 191 28.54 -11.11 9.99
C PRO A 191 28.79 -9.66 9.55
N GLU A 192 28.50 -9.31 8.29
CA GLU A 192 28.63 -7.95 7.78
C GLU A 192 27.73 -6.94 8.50
N GLN A 193 26.63 -7.40 9.09
CA GLN A 193 25.72 -6.56 9.88
C GLN A 193 26.32 -6.14 11.22
N LEU A 194 27.30 -6.89 11.73
CA LEU A 194 27.84 -6.67 13.07
C LEU A 194 28.69 -5.40 13.18
N ASN A 195 28.92 -4.72 12.07
CA ASN A 195 29.48 -3.37 12.03
C ASN A 195 28.51 -2.30 12.55
N GLU A 196 27.20 -2.57 12.52
CA GLU A 196 26.15 -1.62 12.91
C GLU A 196 25.27 -2.13 14.06
N VAL A 197 25.07 -3.44 14.16
CA VAL A 197 24.18 -4.07 15.16
C VAL A 197 24.89 -5.20 15.91
N LYS A 198 24.35 -5.62 17.05
CA LYS A 198 24.89 -6.76 17.82
C LYS A 198 24.01 -8.00 17.64
N PRO A 199 24.54 -9.23 17.82
CA PRO A 199 23.70 -10.41 17.90
C PRO A 199 22.63 -10.23 18.99
N TRP A 200 21.42 -10.73 18.72
CA TRP A 200 20.30 -10.59 19.64
C TRP A 200 19.48 -11.89 19.68
N GLN A 201 19.29 -12.41 20.89
CA GLN A 201 18.43 -13.56 21.16
C GLN A 201 17.15 -13.08 21.84
N ALA A 202 16.03 -13.09 21.13
CA ALA A 202 14.72 -12.93 21.76
C ALA A 202 14.47 -14.10 22.72
N LYS A 203 13.75 -13.87 23.82
CA LYS A 203 13.47 -14.91 24.83
C LYS A 203 12.64 -16.05 24.25
N ARG A 204 11.69 -15.70 23.37
CA ARG A 204 10.74 -16.64 22.78
C ARG A 204 10.15 -16.16 21.46
N LEU A 205 9.75 -17.14 20.65
CA LEU A 205 8.92 -16.99 19.46
C LEU A 205 7.59 -17.70 19.71
N LEU A 206 6.49 -16.97 19.52
CA LEU A 206 5.13 -17.43 19.75
C LEU A 206 4.32 -17.34 18.47
N TRP A 207 3.34 -18.23 18.30
CA TRP A 207 2.34 -18.14 17.24
C TRP A 207 1.01 -17.66 17.82
N ASN A 208 0.47 -16.53 17.34
CA ASN A 208 -0.85 -16.05 17.72
C ASN A 208 -1.95 -16.75 16.88
N THR A 209 -2.62 -17.74 17.49
CA THR A 209 -3.58 -18.60 16.79
C THR A 209 -4.93 -17.91 16.57
N ALA A 210 -5.28 -17.70 15.30
CA ALA A 210 -6.57 -17.11 14.94
C ALA A 210 -7.74 -18.07 15.27
N SER A 211 -8.89 -17.52 15.66
CA SER A 211 -10.07 -18.29 16.08
C SER A 211 -10.55 -19.34 15.08
N PHE A 212 -10.42 -19.10 13.77
CA PHE A 212 -10.80 -20.06 12.73
C PHE A 212 -9.79 -21.21 12.54
N MET A 213 -8.53 -21.04 12.98
CA MET A 213 -7.51 -22.09 13.01
C MET A 213 -7.53 -22.92 14.30
N ARG A 214 -8.38 -22.55 15.29
CA ARG A 214 -8.50 -23.22 16.60
C ARG A 214 -9.13 -24.62 16.52
N LEU A 215 -9.68 -25.04 15.38
CA LEU A 215 -10.45 -26.29 15.25
C LEU A 215 -9.60 -27.58 15.27
N GLN A 216 -8.30 -27.51 15.57
CA GLN A 216 -7.46 -28.69 15.75
C GLN A 216 -6.52 -28.51 16.97
N GLY A 217 -6.67 -29.36 17.98
CA GLY A 217 -5.71 -29.51 19.09
C GLY A 217 -6.29 -29.42 20.51
N ASP A 218 -5.54 -29.96 21.48
CA ASP A 218 -5.83 -29.87 22.92
C ASP A 218 -5.50 -28.46 23.46
N ASP A 219 -6.49 -27.81 24.06
CA ASP A 219 -6.40 -26.45 24.61
C ASP A 219 -5.67 -26.38 25.97
N SER A 220 -5.37 -27.51 26.60
CA SER A 220 -4.77 -27.56 27.95
C SER A 220 -3.34 -26.98 28.04
N ASN A 221 -2.68 -26.75 26.90
CA ASN A 221 -1.25 -26.40 26.82
C ASN A 221 -0.94 -25.04 26.16
N ARG A 222 -1.96 -24.22 25.88
CA ARG A 222 -1.82 -22.94 25.16
C ARG A 222 -1.93 -21.75 26.12
N LEU A 223 -1.07 -20.74 25.95
CA LEU A 223 -1.14 -19.49 26.70
C LEU A 223 -2.37 -18.70 26.22
N ARG A 224 -3.20 -18.25 27.17
CA ARG A 224 -4.42 -17.47 26.87
C ARG A 224 -4.38 -16.16 27.63
N ILE A 225 -4.52 -15.06 26.89
CA ILE A 225 -4.45 -13.72 27.46
C ILE A 225 -5.71 -12.96 27.07
N ASP A 226 -6.37 -12.39 28.08
CA ASP A 226 -7.40 -11.40 27.81
C ASP A 226 -6.73 -10.13 27.29
N ILE A 227 -7.19 -9.65 26.14
CA ILE A 227 -6.76 -8.39 25.53
C ILE A 227 -7.96 -7.50 25.22
N GLY A 228 -9.09 -7.71 25.88
CA GLY A 228 -10.34 -6.97 25.70
C GLY A 228 -10.53 -5.78 26.64
N GLN A 229 -9.52 -5.46 27.47
CA GLN A 229 -9.66 -4.48 28.55
C GLN A 229 -10.01 -3.08 28.04
N TYR A 230 -10.65 -2.32 28.94
CA TYR A 230 -10.87 -0.89 28.81
C TYR A 230 -9.70 -0.12 29.42
N ASN A 231 -9.08 0.77 28.65
CA ASN A 231 -8.00 1.64 29.13
C ASN A 231 -8.56 3.04 29.48
N PRO A 232 -8.56 3.45 30.77
CA PRO A 232 -9.12 4.74 31.19
C PRO A 232 -8.41 5.97 30.62
N LEU A 233 -7.10 5.90 30.33
CA LEU A 233 -6.36 7.03 29.76
C LEU A 233 -6.69 7.26 28.28
N LEU A 234 -7.02 6.19 27.56
CA LEU A 234 -7.45 6.24 26.16
C LEU A 234 -8.97 6.43 26.02
N GLY A 235 -9.73 6.15 27.08
CA GLY A 235 -11.19 6.21 27.07
C GLY A 235 -11.84 5.15 26.17
N LYS A 236 -11.12 4.07 25.84
CA LYS A 236 -11.53 3.03 24.88
C LYS A 236 -11.04 1.66 25.31
N SER A 237 -11.79 0.63 24.92
CA SER A 237 -11.30 -0.75 24.94
C SER A 237 -10.39 -1.05 23.75
N TYR A 238 -9.54 -2.06 23.91
CA TYR A 238 -8.69 -2.52 22.81
C TYR A 238 -9.49 -3.09 21.64
N GLY A 239 -10.72 -3.59 21.89
CA GLY A 239 -11.63 -3.99 20.82
C GLY A 239 -12.19 -2.81 20.01
N GLU A 240 -12.46 -1.66 20.63
CA GLU A 240 -12.81 -0.44 19.92
C GLU A 240 -11.63 0.13 19.12
N LEU A 241 -10.43 0.19 19.73
CA LEU A 241 -9.22 0.63 19.01
C LEU A 241 -8.91 -0.28 17.83
N SER A 242 -9.04 -1.59 18.02
CA SER A 242 -8.87 -2.58 16.95
C SER A 242 -9.84 -2.35 15.79
N ALA A 243 -11.11 -2.04 16.06
CA ALA A 243 -12.08 -1.78 15.00
C ALA A 243 -11.74 -0.53 14.19
N ILE A 244 -11.30 0.54 14.86
CA ILE A 244 -10.87 1.79 14.19
C ILE A 244 -9.58 1.55 13.37
N SER A 245 -8.61 0.84 13.94
CA SER A 245 -7.33 0.51 13.30
C SER A 245 -7.55 -0.36 12.07
N ARG A 246 -8.30 -1.47 12.18
CA ARG A 246 -8.65 -2.35 11.05
C ARG A 246 -9.40 -1.62 9.95
N SER A 247 -10.23 -0.65 10.31
CA SER A 247 -10.99 0.15 9.35
C SER A 247 -10.15 1.15 8.55
N GLN A 248 -8.84 1.26 8.83
CA GLN A 248 -7.90 2.01 7.98
C GLN A 248 -7.46 1.22 6.74
N HIS A 249 -7.57 -0.12 6.75
CA HIS A 249 -7.32 -1.01 5.60
C HIS A 249 -8.47 -0.96 4.59
N LYS A 250 -8.73 0.23 4.04
CA LYS A 250 -9.91 0.51 3.21
C LYS A 250 -9.82 -0.15 1.84
N SER A 251 -8.64 -0.18 1.24
CA SER A 251 -8.38 -0.90 -0.02
C SER A 251 -8.79 -2.37 0.05
N GLN A 252 -8.70 -2.99 1.23
CA GLN A 252 -9.08 -4.38 1.49
C GLN A 252 -10.52 -4.56 1.96
N GLY A 253 -11.19 -3.48 2.37
CA GLY A 253 -12.53 -3.54 2.96
C GLY A 253 -12.55 -4.29 4.29
N PHE A 254 -11.49 -4.13 5.09
CA PHE A 254 -11.28 -4.85 6.35
C PHE A 254 -12.01 -4.25 7.56
N GLY A 255 -12.93 -3.31 7.31
CA GLY A 255 -13.75 -2.68 8.34
C GLY A 255 -14.50 -3.71 9.18
N SER A 256 -14.51 -3.50 10.49
CA SER A 256 -15.15 -4.40 11.45
C SER A 256 -15.89 -3.61 12.53
N ALA A 257 -16.98 -4.16 13.04
CA ALA A 257 -17.63 -3.61 14.22
C ALA A 257 -16.73 -3.74 15.46
N SER A 258 -16.88 -2.80 16.40
CA SER A 258 -16.21 -2.87 17.71
C SER A 258 -16.69 -4.07 18.52
N THR A 259 -15.79 -4.66 19.28
CA THR A 259 -16.10 -5.71 20.28
C THR A 259 -15.78 -5.19 21.67
N ASN A 260 -16.62 -5.48 22.66
CA ASN A 260 -16.44 -5.03 24.05
C ASN A 260 -16.36 -6.22 25.02
N GLY A 261 -15.68 -6.02 26.15
CA GLY A 261 -15.52 -7.04 27.18
C GLY A 261 -14.39 -8.03 26.91
N ILE A 262 -14.39 -9.14 27.64
CA ILE A 262 -13.33 -10.17 27.61
C ILE A 262 -13.08 -10.65 26.17
N SER A 263 -11.82 -10.61 25.75
CA SER A 263 -11.37 -11.05 24.44
C SER A 263 -10.10 -11.87 24.58
N LEU A 264 -10.25 -13.19 24.64
CA LEU A 264 -9.13 -14.12 24.82
C LEU A 264 -8.40 -14.40 23.51
N GLU A 265 -7.14 -13.99 23.45
CA GLU A 265 -6.17 -14.44 22.44
C GLU A 265 -5.39 -15.65 22.94
N THR A 266 -4.99 -16.49 21.99
CA THR A 266 -4.29 -17.74 22.27
C THR A 266 -2.94 -17.74 21.59
N PHE A 267 -1.93 -18.26 22.28
CA PHE A 267 -0.55 -18.32 21.84
C PHE A 267 0.03 -19.72 22.01
N GLU A 268 0.74 -20.18 20.98
CA GLU A 268 1.52 -21.42 21.00
C GLU A 268 3.01 -21.11 21.00
N ASN A 269 3.79 -21.89 21.76
CA ASN A 269 5.24 -21.76 21.76
C ASN A 269 5.85 -22.38 20.50
N VAL A 270 6.66 -21.61 19.78
CA VAL A 270 7.38 -22.08 18.58
C VAL A 270 8.84 -22.35 18.92
N ALA A 271 9.53 -21.39 19.56
CA ALA A 271 10.94 -21.52 19.94
C ALA A 271 11.28 -20.68 21.18
N GLY A 272 12.40 -20.99 21.83
CA GLY A 272 12.84 -20.33 23.07
C GLY A 272 12.10 -20.84 24.31
N THR A 273 12.12 -20.04 25.38
CA THR A 273 11.50 -20.42 26.67
C THR A 273 9.98 -20.31 26.59
N LYS A 274 9.28 -21.42 26.88
CA LYS A 274 7.80 -21.46 26.93
C LYS A 274 7.25 -20.42 27.92
N ALA A 275 6.26 -19.65 27.49
CA ALA A 275 5.44 -18.81 28.36
C ALA A 275 4.23 -19.61 28.88
N THR A 276 3.84 -19.39 30.13
CA THR A 276 2.76 -20.12 30.80
C THR A 276 1.61 -19.22 31.20
N GLU A 277 1.89 -18.05 31.78
CA GLU A 277 0.88 -17.12 32.30
C GLU A 277 0.87 -15.80 31.53
N ASP A 278 2.04 -15.33 31.09
CA ASP A 278 2.21 -14.05 30.40
C ASP A 278 3.21 -14.12 29.24
N LEU A 279 3.00 -13.27 28.20
CA LEU A 279 3.94 -13.17 27.08
C LEU A 279 5.38 -12.86 27.53
N PHE A 280 5.56 -12.20 28.67
CA PHE A 280 6.84 -11.72 29.19
C PHE A 280 7.29 -12.47 30.46
N ASP A 281 6.79 -13.68 30.72
CA ASP A 281 7.28 -14.54 31.81
C ASP A 281 8.82 -14.61 31.82
N ASP A 282 9.46 -14.48 32.98
CA ASP A 282 10.91 -14.46 33.15
C ASP A 282 11.67 -13.40 32.35
N ILE A 283 11.02 -12.27 32.06
CA ILE A 283 11.62 -11.06 31.47
C ILE A 283 11.40 -9.90 32.42
N ASP A 284 12.48 -9.35 32.96
CA ASP A 284 12.40 -8.13 33.76
C ASP A 284 12.15 -6.93 32.84
N LEU A 285 10.95 -6.36 32.94
CA LEU A 285 10.51 -5.19 32.19
C LEU A 285 10.79 -3.87 32.94
N SER A 286 11.41 -3.92 34.12
CA SER A 286 11.70 -2.74 34.92
C SER A 286 13.11 -2.21 34.65
N TRP A 287 13.46 -1.12 35.32
CA TRP A 287 14.82 -0.58 35.30
C TRP A 287 15.86 -1.51 35.94
N ASN A 288 15.45 -2.47 36.79
CA ASN A 288 16.35 -3.43 37.44
C ASN A 288 17.15 -4.29 36.44
N ARG A 289 16.69 -4.39 35.18
CA ARG A 289 17.42 -5.08 34.10
C ARG A 289 18.70 -4.37 33.66
N LEU A 290 18.89 -3.11 34.06
CA LEU A 290 20.08 -2.32 33.77
C LEU A 290 20.84 -1.99 35.06
N PRO A 291 22.19 -2.06 35.05
CA PRO A 291 22.98 -1.64 36.19
C PRO A 291 22.85 -0.12 36.42
N HIS A 292 22.95 0.31 37.68
CA HIS A 292 22.96 1.73 38.08
C HIS A 292 21.73 2.56 37.68
N SER A 293 20.56 1.90 37.52
CA SER A 293 19.32 2.52 37.04
C SER A 293 18.30 2.88 38.14
N GLU A 294 18.55 2.50 39.40
CA GLU A 294 17.66 2.75 40.54
C GLU A 294 17.25 4.24 40.67
N PRO A 295 18.16 5.23 40.53
CA PRO A 295 17.77 6.65 40.58
C PRO A 295 16.77 7.04 39.49
N ILE A 296 16.85 6.43 38.31
CA ILE A 296 15.94 6.67 37.19
C ILE A 296 14.54 6.15 37.55
N GLN A 297 14.45 4.93 38.09
CA GLN A 297 13.18 4.33 38.50
C GLN A 297 12.48 5.16 39.57
N LEU A 298 13.20 5.57 40.61
CA LEU A 298 12.68 6.42 41.68
C LEU A 298 12.25 7.80 41.16
N GLY A 299 13.03 8.37 40.23
CA GLY A 299 12.70 9.62 39.55
C GLY A 299 11.36 9.52 38.79
N ILE A 300 11.14 8.43 38.05
CA ILE A 300 9.89 8.21 37.30
C ILE A 300 8.69 7.99 38.24
N GLN A 301 8.86 7.26 39.35
CA GLN A 301 7.79 7.10 40.34
C GLN A 301 7.37 8.44 40.96
N LYS A 302 8.34 9.30 41.28
CA LYS A 302 8.09 10.66 41.77
C LYS A 302 7.42 11.54 40.70
N LEU A 303 7.85 11.42 39.44
CA LEU A 303 7.23 12.10 38.31
C LEU A 303 5.76 11.74 38.18
N LEU A 304 5.42 10.45 38.20
CA LEU A 304 4.06 9.96 38.05
C LEU A 304 3.16 10.40 39.22
N SER A 305 3.65 10.31 40.46
CA SER A 305 2.88 10.73 41.65
C SER A 305 2.66 12.25 41.75
N SER A 306 3.47 13.06 41.06
CA SER A 306 3.38 14.53 41.07
C SER A 306 2.89 15.15 39.77
N PHE A 307 2.49 14.33 38.79
CA PHE A 307 1.94 14.82 37.52
C PHE A 307 0.62 15.55 37.74
N ILE A 308 0.52 16.76 37.17
CA ILE A 308 -0.69 17.59 37.24
C ILE A 308 -1.21 17.78 35.82
N ALA A 309 -2.33 17.14 35.49
CA ALA A 309 -2.86 17.07 34.13
C ALA A 309 -3.13 18.44 33.48
N ASN A 310 -3.55 19.45 34.24
CA ASN A 310 -3.76 20.82 33.74
C ASN A 310 -2.52 21.72 33.84
N LYS A 311 -1.40 21.22 34.34
CA LYS A 311 -0.10 21.90 34.43
C LYS A 311 1.06 20.95 34.08
N PRO A 312 1.05 20.29 32.91
CA PRO A 312 2.05 19.27 32.55
C PRO A 312 3.48 19.83 32.47
N GLN A 313 3.65 21.14 32.25
CA GLN A 313 4.96 21.80 32.25
C GLN A 313 5.70 21.69 33.59
N ARG A 314 5.00 21.48 34.71
CA ARG A 314 5.63 21.31 36.03
C ARG A 314 6.48 20.04 36.13
N SER A 315 6.29 19.11 35.20
CA SER A 315 7.09 17.89 35.10
C SER A 315 8.46 18.09 34.44
N ILE A 316 8.68 19.20 33.72
CA ILE A 316 9.90 19.42 32.92
C ILE A 316 11.19 19.32 33.77
N PRO A 317 11.31 19.94 34.96
CA PRO A 317 12.52 19.82 35.77
C PRO A 317 12.81 18.38 36.23
N GLN A 318 11.77 17.61 36.54
CA GLN A 318 11.92 16.20 36.93
C GLN A 318 12.31 15.33 35.73
N LEU A 319 11.71 15.58 34.57
CA LEU A 319 12.09 14.92 33.32
C LEU A 319 13.54 15.23 32.93
N ALA A 320 14.00 16.47 33.08
CA ALA A 320 15.39 16.85 32.84
C ALA A 320 16.35 16.10 33.78
N ALA A 321 16.01 15.99 35.08
CA ALA A 321 16.79 15.19 36.02
C ALA A 321 16.84 13.71 35.62
N ILE A 322 15.71 13.12 35.21
CA ILE A 322 15.63 11.75 34.70
C ILE A 322 16.51 11.59 33.45
N TRP A 323 16.47 12.54 32.52
CA TRP A 323 17.31 12.53 31.32
C TRP A 323 18.80 12.50 31.68
N HIS A 324 19.24 13.33 32.65
CA HIS A 324 20.62 13.34 33.11
C HIS A 324 21.03 12.04 33.81
N GLU A 325 20.15 11.41 34.59
CA GLU A 325 20.43 10.08 35.15
C GLU A 325 20.55 9.02 34.06
N ILE A 326 19.71 9.05 33.02
CA ILE A 326 19.84 8.17 31.84
C ILE A 326 21.19 8.38 31.14
N GLN A 327 21.70 9.62 31.06
CA GLN A 327 22.99 9.88 30.42
C GLN A 327 24.18 9.21 31.13
N LYS A 328 24.04 8.86 32.42
CA LYS A 328 25.07 8.15 33.21
C LYS A 328 25.13 6.65 32.92
N LEU A 329 24.14 6.10 32.23
CA LEU A 329 24.16 4.70 31.80
C LEU A 329 25.22 4.46 30.73
N GLU A 330 25.66 3.21 30.61
CA GLU A 330 26.48 2.77 29.48
C GLU A 330 25.76 2.99 28.14
N ASP A 331 26.53 3.28 27.10
CA ASP A 331 25.98 3.48 25.77
C ASP A 331 25.35 2.19 25.24
N GLY A 332 24.11 2.29 24.80
CA GLY A 332 23.34 1.16 24.33
C GLY A 332 21.90 1.51 24.00
N TYR A 333 21.18 0.48 23.56
CA TYR A 333 19.81 0.57 23.05
C TYR A 333 18.84 1.31 23.99
N TRP A 334 18.83 0.95 25.29
CA TRP A 334 17.91 1.55 26.25
C TRP A 334 18.23 3.00 26.59
N LYS A 335 19.51 3.38 26.65
CA LYS A 335 19.93 4.76 26.87
C LYS A 335 19.43 5.66 25.75
N GLU A 336 19.69 5.29 24.49
CA GLU A 336 19.26 6.06 23.32
C GLU A 336 17.73 6.18 23.28
N ARG A 337 17.02 5.05 23.42
CA ARG A 337 15.56 5.02 23.36
C ARG A 337 14.91 5.84 24.47
N LYS A 338 15.30 5.61 25.74
CA LYS A 338 14.68 6.28 26.88
C LYS A 338 15.02 7.78 26.92
N SER A 339 16.21 8.17 26.44
CA SER A 339 16.53 9.60 26.24
C SER A 339 15.54 10.26 25.28
N LYS A 340 15.28 9.64 24.12
CA LYS A 340 14.30 10.15 23.13
C LYS A 340 12.86 10.16 23.64
N GLU A 341 12.46 9.16 24.41
CA GLU A 341 11.14 9.14 25.07
C GLU A 341 11.01 10.32 26.04
N VAL A 342 12.03 10.58 26.88
CA VAL A 342 12.03 11.73 27.82
C VAL A 342 12.02 13.06 27.08
N GLU A 343 12.86 13.24 26.07
CA GLU A 343 12.91 14.45 25.23
C GLU A 343 11.53 14.74 24.60
N THR A 344 10.86 13.71 24.09
CA THR A 344 9.52 13.83 23.49
C THR A 344 8.49 14.28 24.52
N ILE A 345 8.51 13.70 25.73
CA ILE A 345 7.60 14.09 26.82
C ILE A 345 7.90 15.53 27.27
N MET A 346 9.17 15.95 27.34
CA MET A 346 9.54 17.32 27.68
C MET A 346 8.98 18.33 26.66
N LEU A 347 9.10 18.05 25.35
CA LEU A 347 8.52 18.90 24.30
C LEU A 347 6.99 18.98 24.42
N ALA A 348 6.31 17.86 24.70
CA ALA A 348 4.87 17.81 24.90
C ALA A 348 4.44 18.59 26.16
N CYS A 349 5.16 18.43 27.28
CA CYS A 349 4.96 19.17 28.52
C CYS A 349 5.22 20.68 28.35
N ALA A 350 6.14 21.09 27.47
CA ALA A 350 6.36 22.48 27.12
C ALA A 350 5.26 23.06 26.21
N GLY A 351 4.41 22.19 25.65
CA GLY A 351 3.43 22.59 24.65
C GLY A 351 4.07 23.09 23.36
N ILE A 352 5.30 22.67 23.06
CA ILE A 352 6.04 23.07 21.87
C ILE A 352 5.30 22.56 20.62
N LYS A 353 5.10 23.44 19.64
CA LYS A 353 4.67 23.09 18.29
C LYS A 353 5.68 23.65 17.32
N VAL A 354 6.12 22.81 16.38
CA VAL A 354 7.09 23.15 15.33
C VAL A 354 6.52 22.70 13.99
N GLU A 355 6.51 23.61 13.03
CA GLU A 355 6.10 23.34 11.65
C GLU A 355 7.12 23.94 10.69
N SER A 356 7.58 23.17 9.71
CA SER A 356 8.42 23.68 8.62
C SER A 356 7.60 23.64 7.34
N LEU A 357 7.32 24.81 6.77
CA LEU A 357 6.26 25.02 5.81
C LEU A 357 6.74 25.73 4.55
N THR A 358 6.22 25.30 3.41
CA THR A 358 6.43 25.97 2.13
C THR A 358 5.08 26.23 1.44
N PRO A 359 4.94 27.32 0.66
CA PRO A 359 3.68 27.64 -0.01
C PRO A 359 3.38 26.79 -1.25
N ARG A 360 4.30 25.91 -1.67
CA ARG A 360 4.13 25.07 -2.86
C ARG A 360 4.26 23.59 -2.50
N LEU A 361 3.27 22.79 -2.91
CA LEU A 361 3.33 21.33 -2.79
C LEU A 361 4.49 20.74 -3.61
N ARG A 362 4.62 21.22 -4.86
CA ARG A 362 5.58 20.71 -5.83
C ARG A 362 6.71 21.70 -6.05
N LEU A 363 7.91 21.20 -5.87
CA LEU A 363 9.19 21.90 -5.99
C LEU A 363 10.05 21.16 -7.01
N VAL A 364 11.12 21.78 -7.49
CA VAL A 364 11.95 21.21 -8.56
C VAL A 364 13.32 20.83 -8.01
N GLU A 365 13.83 19.67 -8.44
CA GLU A 365 15.20 19.25 -8.09
C GLU A 365 16.23 20.32 -8.48
N GLN A 366 17.28 20.48 -7.67
CA GLN A 366 18.35 21.46 -7.88
C GLN A 366 17.90 22.93 -7.86
N GLN A 367 16.66 23.23 -7.43
CA GLN A 367 16.21 24.59 -7.18
C GLN A 367 16.04 24.84 -5.67
N PRO A 368 16.48 26.00 -5.16
CA PRO A 368 16.31 26.33 -3.74
C PRO A 368 14.84 26.27 -3.31
N ILE A 369 14.58 25.53 -2.23
CA ILE A 369 13.30 25.49 -1.52
C ILE A 369 13.35 26.57 -0.46
N ASN A 370 12.57 27.62 -0.65
CA ASN A 370 12.29 28.59 0.40
C ASN A 370 11.17 28.02 1.29
N PHE A 371 11.44 27.96 2.59
CA PHE A 371 10.47 27.49 3.57
C PHE A 371 10.65 28.24 4.89
N GLN A 372 9.59 28.25 5.67
CA GLN A 372 9.50 28.93 6.94
C GLN A 372 9.35 27.90 8.06
N THR A 373 10.13 28.03 9.13
CA THR A 373 9.94 27.25 10.35
C THR A 373 9.19 28.10 11.38
N GLU A 374 7.97 27.70 11.71
CA GLU A 374 7.12 28.27 12.77
C GLU A 374 7.32 27.48 14.06
N ILE A 375 7.61 28.17 15.16
CA ILE A 375 7.80 27.58 16.49
C ILE A 375 6.97 28.35 17.52
N VAL A 376 6.21 27.63 18.36
CA VAL A 376 5.48 28.22 19.50
C VAL A 376 5.62 27.37 20.75
N VAL A 377 5.86 28.01 21.90
CA VAL A 377 5.92 27.38 23.23
C VAL A 377 4.64 27.72 23.98
N ARG A 378 3.66 26.82 24.06
CA ARG A 378 2.30 27.18 24.50
C ARG A 378 2.09 27.20 26.01
N ASN A 379 2.81 26.38 26.78
CA ASN A 379 2.60 26.32 28.22
C ASN A 379 3.35 27.46 28.94
N PRO A 380 2.75 28.07 29.98
CA PRO A 380 3.36 29.16 30.72
C PRO A 380 4.53 28.68 31.59
N ASP A 381 5.39 29.60 32.01
CA ASP A 381 6.53 29.35 32.90
C ASP A 381 7.55 28.33 32.35
N VAL A 382 7.63 28.21 31.01
CA VAL A 382 8.59 27.35 30.31
C VAL A 382 9.62 28.23 29.62
N HIS A 383 10.89 28.01 29.94
CA HIS A 383 12.02 28.62 29.24
C HIS A 383 12.59 27.65 28.22
N VAL A 384 12.47 27.99 26.94
CA VAL A 384 13.04 27.25 25.81
C VAL A 384 13.99 28.16 25.06
N GLU A 385 15.22 27.71 24.87
CA GLU A 385 16.20 28.40 24.05
C GLU A 385 16.36 27.64 22.72
N LEU A 386 16.16 28.35 21.61
CA LEU A 386 16.44 27.85 20.27
C LEU A 386 17.93 28.09 19.97
N LEU A 387 18.70 27.01 19.93
CA LEU A 387 20.13 27.05 19.66
C LEU A 387 20.40 27.26 18.16
N GLY A 388 19.64 26.60 17.29
CA GLY A 388 19.80 26.72 15.85
C GLY A 388 18.79 25.95 15.03
N ILE A 389 18.72 26.29 13.74
CA ILE A 389 17.95 25.59 12.71
C ILE A 389 18.90 25.29 11.55
N ASN A 390 19.00 24.02 11.16
CA ASN A 390 19.99 23.51 10.21
C ASN A 390 21.40 23.93 10.65
N GLU A 391 22.15 24.60 9.77
CA GLU A 391 23.49 25.12 10.06
C GLU A 391 23.48 26.51 10.73
N ASN A 392 22.31 27.17 10.79
CA ASN A 392 22.17 28.52 11.32
C ASN A 392 22.13 28.51 12.85
N LYS A 393 23.11 29.18 13.49
CA LYS A 393 23.11 29.46 14.93
C LYS A 393 22.17 30.63 15.22
N ILE A 394 21.23 30.43 16.13
CA ILE A 394 20.20 31.43 16.47
C ILE A 394 20.45 31.97 17.88
N GLY A 395 20.47 31.10 18.90
CA GLY A 395 20.73 31.50 20.29
C GLY A 395 19.67 32.46 20.86
N GLN A 396 18.39 32.11 20.69
CA GLN A 396 17.26 32.96 21.10
C GLN A 396 16.34 32.23 22.08
N THR A 397 15.94 32.90 23.17
CA THR A 397 14.85 32.43 24.02
C THR A 397 13.51 32.64 23.33
N LEU A 398 12.70 31.59 23.22
CA LEU A 398 11.39 31.66 22.58
C LEU A 398 10.34 32.27 23.52
N PRO A 399 9.54 33.24 23.06
CA PRO A 399 8.46 33.82 23.84
C PRO A 399 7.35 32.80 24.11
N THR A 400 6.69 32.95 25.27
CA THR A 400 5.56 32.10 25.65
C THR A 400 4.32 32.45 24.83
N ASN A 401 3.74 31.44 24.21
CA ASN A 401 2.49 31.46 23.45
C ASN A 401 2.46 32.47 22.29
N GLU A 402 3.64 32.81 21.77
CA GLU A 402 3.80 33.62 20.57
C GLU A 402 4.51 32.79 19.48
N VAL A 403 4.02 32.86 18.24
CA VAL A 403 4.64 32.16 17.11
C VAL A 403 5.88 32.93 16.69
N THR A 404 7.04 32.29 16.80
CA THR A 404 8.30 32.79 16.24
C THR A 404 8.56 32.11 14.91
N THR A 405 9.05 32.88 13.93
CA THR A 405 9.19 32.47 12.54
C THR A 405 10.63 32.61 12.08
N PHE A 406 11.13 31.62 11.35
CA PHE A 406 12.47 31.61 10.78
C PHE A 406 12.42 31.21 9.30
N GLU A 407 12.84 32.13 8.42
CA GLU A 407 13.01 31.84 6.99
C GLU A 407 14.26 30.99 6.77
N GLN A 408 14.16 29.95 5.95
CA GLN A 408 15.22 29.01 5.65
C GLN A 408 15.23 28.65 4.16
N VAL A 409 16.38 28.20 3.68
CA VAL A 409 16.56 27.73 2.31
C VAL A 409 17.23 26.36 2.34
N LEU A 410 16.67 25.41 1.58
CA LEU A 410 17.24 24.08 1.38
C LEU A 410 17.41 23.83 -0.12
N LEU A 411 18.57 23.32 -0.55
CA LEU A 411 18.78 22.90 -1.94
C LEU A 411 18.61 21.37 -2.05
N PRO A 412 17.49 20.88 -2.62
CA PRO A 412 17.27 19.45 -2.81
C PRO A 412 18.17 18.93 -3.93
N THR A 413 18.83 17.81 -3.67
CA THR A 413 19.77 17.18 -4.62
C THR A 413 19.14 16.03 -5.42
N ALA A 414 17.95 15.57 -5.03
CA ALA A 414 17.25 14.46 -5.67
C ALA A 414 15.73 14.64 -5.64
N ILE A 415 15.05 13.99 -6.57
CA ILE A 415 13.58 13.89 -6.58
C ILE A 415 13.05 13.11 -5.36
N THR A 416 11.85 13.46 -4.89
CA THR A 416 11.16 12.68 -3.86
C THR A 416 10.62 11.41 -4.49
N GLN A 417 11.30 10.28 -4.25
CA GLN A 417 10.91 8.97 -4.78
C GLN A 417 10.92 7.94 -3.65
N PRO A 418 9.87 7.11 -3.47
CA PRO A 418 9.88 5.99 -2.54
C PRO A 418 11.16 5.18 -2.69
N TYR A 419 11.92 4.99 -1.60
CA TYR A 419 13.30 4.52 -1.68
C TYR A 419 13.41 3.13 -2.34
N TRP A 420 12.39 2.29 -2.19
CA TRP A 420 12.30 0.96 -2.78
C TRP A 420 11.94 0.97 -4.28
N LEU A 421 11.57 2.12 -4.83
CA LEU A 421 11.23 2.35 -6.25
C LEU A 421 12.27 3.19 -6.99
N ARG A 422 13.44 3.44 -6.38
CA ARG A 422 14.56 4.16 -7.03
C ARG A 422 15.27 3.29 -8.07
N LYS A 423 15.23 1.97 -7.87
CA LYS A 423 15.85 0.96 -8.73
C LYS A 423 14.79 -0.01 -9.24
N PRO A 424 14.98 -0.61 -10.43
CA PRO A 424 14.12 -1.69 -10.89
C PRO A 424 14.05 -2.84 -9.86
N HIS A 425 12.87 -3.45 -9.75
CA HIS A 425 12.62 -4.59 -8.87
C HIS A 425 12.55 -5.89 -9.69
N THR A 426 12.77 -7.03 -9.04
CA THR A 426 12.51 -8.35 -9.63
C THR A 426 11.06 -8.75 -9.36
N GLN A 427 10.62 -9.90 -9.90
CA GLN A 427 9.28 -10.42 -9.60
C GLN A 427 9.04 -10.65 -8.11
N GLY A 428 10.07 -10.92 -7.29
CA GLY A 428 9.89 -11.22 -5.87
C GLY A 428 10.48 -10.21 -4.88
N LYS A 429 11.20 -9.18 -5.33
CA LYS A 429 11.91 -8.27 -4.40
C LYS A 429 12.19 -6.88 -4.98
N PHE A 430 12.03 -5.86 -4.15
CA PHE A 430 12.53 -4.50 -4.38
C PHE A 430 14.04 -4.39 -4.14
N SER A 431 14.73 -3.65 -5.01
CA SER A 431 16.16 -3.37 -4.86
C SER A 431 16.39 -2.21 -3.88
N VAL A 432 16.61 -2.52 -2.60
CA VAL A 432 16.73 -1.55 -1.50
C VAL A 432 18.18 -1.40 -1.02
N ASP A 433 18.62 -0.16 -0.82
CA ASP A 433 19.92 0.13 -0.21
C ASP A 433 19.92 -0.19 1.30
N PRO A 434 20.99 -0.79 1.88
CA PRO A 434 20.98 -1.29 3.25
C PRO A 434 20.59 -0.28 4.34
N GLN A 435 21.00 0.98 4.18
CA GLN A 435 20.66 2.06 5.10
C GLN A 435 19.15 2.35 5.21
N ASN A 436 18.36 1.90 4.23
CA ASN A 436 16.91 2.11 4.16
C ASN A 436 16.10 0.87 4.56
N PHE A 437 16.73 -0.23 5.00
CA PHE A 437 15.98 -1.41 5.43
C PHE A 437 15.04 -1.08 6.59
N GLY A 438 13.84 -1.66 6.55
CA GLY A 438 12.83 -1.49 7.59
C GLY A 438 11.98 -0.24 7.50
N TYR A 439 12.42 0.84 6.85
CA TYR A 439 11.67 2.10 6.92
C TYR A 439 10.30 2.02 6.22
N PRO A 440 9.21 2.50 6.86
CA PRO A 440 7.89 2.48 6.24
C PRO A 440 7.67 3.63 5.23
N MET A 441 8.45 4.70 5.35
CA MET A 441 8.45 5.84 4.43
C MET A 441 9.89 6.23 4.10
N ASN A 442 10.06 7.19 3.20
CA ASN A 442 11.38 7.74 2.89
C ASN A 442 12.03 8.35 4.14
N PRO A 443 13.20 7.85 4.57
CA PRO A 443 13.94 8.47 5.68
C PRO A 443 14.59 9.80 5.29
N ASP A 444 14.68 10.11 3.98
CA ASP A 444 15.38 11.25 3.40
C ASP A 444 14.43 12.30 2.78
N LEU A 445 13.21 12.42 3.30
CA LEU A 445 12.34 13.54 2.94
C LEU A 445 13.03 14.89 3.27
N PRO A 446 12.77 15.97 2.51
CA PRO A 446 13.25 17.30 2.85
C PRO A 446 12.83 17.68 4.28
N THR A 447 13.79 17.96 5.16
CA THR A 447 13.57 18.20 6.59
C THR A 447 14.33 19.44 7.06
N ALA A 448 13.81 20.06 8.12
CA ALA A 448 14.53 21.03 8.93
C ALA A 448 15.03 20.35 10.20
N HIS A 449 16.26 20.65 10.59
CA HIS A 449 16.89 20.17 11.83
C HIS A 449 16.82 21.28 12.87
N ILE A 450 16.08 21.09 13.97
CA ILE A 450 15.90 22.12 15.00
C ILE A 450 16.55 21.68 16.30
N HIS A 451 17.35 22.58 16.88
CA HIS A 451 18.13 22.35 18.09
C HIS A 451 17.63 23.27 19.21
N PHE A 452 17.11 22.68 20.28
CA PHE A 452 16.65 23.38 21.48
C PHE A 452 17.55 23.10 22.68
N ASN A 453 17.52 24.01 23.64
CA ASN A 453 17.85 23.75 25.03
C ASN A 453 16.59 23.95 25.87
N LEU A 454 16.17 22.90 26.58
CA LEU A 454 14.99 22.89 27.45
C LEU A 454 15.39 22.39 28.83
N ALA A 455 15.40 23.30 29.81
CA ALA A 455 15.81 23.00 31.18
C ALA A 455 17.21 22.34 31.29
N GLY A 456 18.17 22.78 30.45
CA GLY A 456 19.53 22.25 30.43
C GLY A 456 19.71 20.98 29.59
N VAL A 457 18.63 20.46 28.98
CA VAL A 457 18.68 19.31 28.08
C VAL A 457 18.77 19.79 26.63
N PRO A 458 19.83 19.42 25.88
CA PRO A 458 19.91 19.67 24.45
C PRO A 458 18.99 18.69 23.70
N ILE A 459 18.02 19.23 22.95
CA ILE A 459 17.04 18.43 22.21
C ILE A 459 17.21 18.70 20.71
N HIS A 460 17.43 17.64 19.95
CA HIS A 460 17.51 17.66 18.49
C HIS A 460 16.27 16.99 17.90
N ILE A 461 15.53 17.73 17.08
CA ILE A 461 14.39 17.19 16.31
C ILE A 461 14.57 17.42 14.82
N GLN A 462 13.97 16.53 14.03
CA GLN A 462 13.85 16.67 12.59
C GLN A 462 12.38 16.82 12.23
N THR A 463 12.03 17.86 11.48
CA THR A 463 10.66 18.07 11.01
C THR A 463 10.62 18.09 9.50
N PRO A 464 9.84 17.23 8.84
CA PRO A 464 9.65 17.29 7.40
C PRO A 464 9.11 18.66 6.97
N ILE A 465 9.61 19.18 5.86
CA ILE A 465 9.07 20.36 5.20
C ILE A 465 7.75 19.95 4.55
N ARG A 466 6.69 20.70 4.81
CA ARG A 466 5.32 20.38 4.39
C ARG A 466 4.64 21.54 3.67
N TYR A 467 3.70 21.19 2.81
CA TYR A 467 2.73 22.12 2.24
C TYR A 467 1.47 22.12 3.11
N ARG A 468 1.05 23.31 3.56
CA ARG A 468 -0.15 23.52 4.40
C ARG A 468 -1.20 24.30 3.59
N TYR A 469 -2.42 23.76 3.53
CA TYR A 469 -3.56 24.43 2.91
C TYR A 469 -4.85 24.15 3.69
N VAL A 470 -5.89 24.95 3.43
CA VAL A 470 -7.21 24.76 4.02
C VAL A 470 -8.15 24.17 2.97
N ASP A 471 -8.67 22.99 3.25
CA ASP A 471 -9.70 22.32 2.49
C ASP A 471 -11.09 22.63 3.11
N PRO A 472 -12.10 23.03 2.32
CA PRO A 472 -13.42 23.39 2.86
C PRO A 472 -14.15 22.27 3.62
N VAL A 473 -13.80 21.00 3.37
CA VAL A 473 -14.42 19.83 4.00
C VAL A 473 -13.52 19.26 5.11
N ARG A 474 -12.22 19.16 4.85
CA ARG A 474 -11.25 18.52 5.76
C ARG A 474 -10.63 19.49 6.78
N GLY A 475 -10.76 20.79 6.57
CA GLY A 475 -10.09 21.81 7.37
C GLY A 475 -8.62 21.95 6.98
N GLU A 476 -7.75 22.15 7.97
CA GLU A 476 -6.30 22.29 7.73
C GLU A 476 -5.69 20.94 7.31
N VAL A 477 -5.06 20.91 6.13
CA VAL A 477 -4.41 19.74 5.55
C VAL A 477 -2.92 20.01 5.41
N HIS A 478 -2.13 18.99 5.76
CA HIS A 478 -0.68 18.99 5.61
C HIS A 478 -0.26 17.86 4.68
N GLU A 479 0.52 18.19 3.65
CA GLU A 479 1.07 17.24 2.69
C GLU A 479 2.61 17.31 2.70
N TYR A 480 3.25 16.17 2.46
CA TYR A 480 4.70 16.15 2.24
C TYR A 480 5.01 16.81 0.90
N VAL A 481 6.08 17.60 0.87
CA VAL A 481 6.50 18.24 -0.37
C VAL A 481 7.05 17.23 -1.37
N GLU A 482 6.82 17.52 -2.65
CA GLU A 482 7.26 16.71 -3.77
C GLU A 482 8.40 17.42 -4.49
N ILE A 483 9.60 16.83 -4.51
CA ILE A 483 10.67 17.29 -5.38
C ILE A 483 10.51 16.55 -6.71
N ALA A 484 10.07 17.27 -7.73
CA ALA A 484 9.82 16.75 -9.07
C ALA A 484 11.00 17.05 -10.02
N PRO A 485 11.16 16.27 -11.10
CA PRO A 485 11.96 16.69 -12.24
C PRO A 485 11.45 18.00 -12.84
N ALA A 486 12.28 18.72 -13.59
CA ALA A 486 11.87 19.97 -14.24
C ALA A 486 10.68 19.80 -15.20
N VAL A 487 10.59 18.65 -15.88
CA VAL A 487 9.49 18.28 -16.77
C VAL A 487 9.21 16.79 -16.65
N THR A 488 7.94 16.41 -16.57
CA THR A 488 7.47 15.02 -16.62
C THR A 488 6.70 14.74 -17.90
N ALA A 489 6.58 13.46 -18.28
CA ALA A 489 5.85 13.00 -19.45
C ALA A 489 5.01 11.76 -19.13
N THR A 490 3.72 11.80 -19.43
CA THR A 490 2.76 10.72 -19.18
C THR A 490 2.19 10.23 -20.50
N PHE A 491 2.32 8.93 -20.74
CA PHE A 491 1.65 8.25 -21.86
C PHE A 491 0.20 7.95 -21.46
N ASP A 492 -0.74 8.18 -22.38
CA ASP A 492 -2.14 7.77 -22.20
C ASP A 492 -2.32 6.24 -22.18
N ILE A 493 -1.45 5.53 -22.90
CA ILE A 493 -1.43 4.06 -22.98
C ILE A 493 0.00 3.53 -22.73
N ASN A 494 0.17 2.74 -21.67
CA ASN A 494 1.46 2.16 -21.31
C ASN A 494 1.79 0.85 -22.07
N ASN A 495 0.78 0.14 -22.59
CA ASN A 495 0.95 -1.06 -23.41
C ASN A 495 0.16 -0.89 -24.72
N LEU A 496 0.82 -0.50 -25.80
CA LEU A 496 0.17 -0.27 -27.09
C LEU A 496 0.31 -1.52 -27.98
N LEU A 497 -0.83 -2.11 -28.33
CA LEU A 497 -0.89 -3.24 -29.26
C LEU A 497 -1.07 -2.72 -30.69
N VAL A 498 -0.17 -3.06 -31.61
CA VAL A 498 -0.19 -2.52 -32.98
C VAL A 498 -0.09 -3.65 -34.00
N GLN A 499 -1.02 -3.68 -34.95
CA GLN A 499 -0.95 -4.64 -36.07
C GLN A 499 0.08 -4.19 -37.11
N GLN A 500 0.60 -5.16 -37.88
CA GLN A 500 1.53 -4.84 -38.95
C GLN A 500 0.89 -3.90 -39.97
N GLY A 501 1.59 -2.81 -40.30
CA GLY A 501 1.14 -1.79 -41.26
C GLY A 501 0.05 -0.86 -40.73
N GLU A 502 -0.49 -1.12 -39.54
CA GLU A 502 -1.43 -0.24 -38.87
C GLU A 502 -0.70 0.98 -38.31
N ARG A 503 -1.34 2.15 -38.44
CA ARG A 503 -0.90 3.38 -37.78
C ARG A 503 -1.79 3.60 -36.57
N LYS A 504 -1.18 3.74 -35.39
CA LYS A 504 -1.88 4.11 -34.16
C LYS A 504 -1.32 5.40 -33.59
N THR A 505 -2.20 6.19 -33.01
CA THR A 505 -1.83 7.40 -32.29
C THR A 505 -1.57 7.07 -30.83
N LEU A 506 -0.52 7.65 -30.28
CA LEU A 506 -0.19 7.62 -28.86
C LEU A 506 -0.10 9.07 -28.36
N GLN A 507 -0.85 9.42 -27.33
CA GLN A 507 -0.82 10.76 -26.75
C GLN A 507 0.18 10.80 -25.59
N VAL A 508 1.02 11.83 -25.59
CA VAL A 508 1.93 12.11 -24.47
C VAL A 508 1.60 13.47 -23.91
N THR A 509 1.31 13.52 -22.62
CA THR A 509 1.09 14.76 -21.88
C THR A 509 2.36 15.11 -21.12
N PHE A 510 2.91 16.28 -21.44
CA PHE A 510 4.06 16.84 -20.76
C PHE A 510 3.60 17.84 -19.71
N GLN A 511 4.18 17.77 -18.52
CA GLN A 511 3.96 18.74 -17.45
C GLN A 511 5.28 19.42 -17.09
N LYS A 512 5.30 20.75 -17.19
CA LYS A 512 6.43 21.60 -16.79
C LYS A 512 6.28 21.97 -15.32
N HIS A 513 7.33 21.76 -14.54
CA HIS A 513 7.38 22.13 -13.12
C HIS A 513 8.31 23.32 -12.85
N VAL A 514 9.12 23.69 -13.85
CA VAL A 514 10.06 24.82 -13.79
C VAL A 514 9.49 26.10 -14.42
N GLU A 515 9.77 27.24 -13.80
CA GLU A 515 9.48 28.57 -14.35
C GLU A 515 10.46 28.91 -15.48
N THR A 516 10.24 28.35 -16.67
CA THR A 516 10.98 28.68 -17.90
C THR A 516 10.07 28.80 -19.11
N ASN A 517 10.47 29.68 -20.04
CA ASN A 517 9.82 29.88 -21.34
C ASN A 517 10.70 29.38 -22.50
N LYS A 518 11.82 28.69 -22.19
CA LYS A 518 12.69 28.12 -23.22
C LYS A 518 12.07 26.83 -23.76
N ASP A 519 12.23 26.63 -25.07
CA ASP A 519 11.87 25.38 -25.72
C ASP A 519 12.70 24.22 -25.15
N ILE A 520 12.03 23.10 -24.89
CA ILE A 520 12.67 21.88 -24.42
C ILE A 520 12.69 20.87 -25.55
N GLN A 521 13.89 20.41 -25.91
CA GLN A 521 14.09 19.38 -26.91
C GLN A 521 13.99 18.00 -26.26
N VAL A 522 13.09 17.17 -26.78
CA VAL A 522 12.87 15.81 -26.31
C VAL A 522 13.31 14.82 -27.38
N ALA A 523 14.24 13.96 -27.01
CA ALA A 523 14.65 12.82 -27.81
C ALA A 523 13.68 11.65 -27.59
N ILE A 524 13.38 10.95 -28.68
CA ILE A 524 12.57 9.73 -28.68
C ILE A 524 13.52 8.55 -28.85
N ASN A 525 13.44 7.58 -27.94
CA ASN A 525 14.28 6.39 -27.94
C ASN A 525 13.43 5.13 -28.08
N LEU A 526 13.88 4.20 -28.90
CA LEU A 526 13.31 2.87 -29.08
C LEU A 526 14.33 1.80 -28.73
N SER A 527 13.92 0.80 -27.94
CA SER A 527 14.82 -0.29 -27.54
C SER A 527 15.09 -1.32 -28.64
N SER A 528 14.30 -1.32 -29.73
CA SER A 528 14.44 -2.22 -30.87
C SER A 528 14.11 -1.49 -32.20
N THR A 529 14.61 -2.01 -33.32
CA THR A 529 14.35 -1.47 -34.67
C THR A 529 12.91 -1.79 -35.12
N GLY A 530 12.49 -1.54 -36.38
CA GLY A 530 11.22 -2.02 -36.98
C GLY A 530 9.91 -1.40 -36.46
N TRP A 531 10.02 -0.37 -35.64
CA TRP A 531 8.96 0.58 -35.33
C TRP A 531 9.27 1.92 -35.97
N LYS A 532 8.27 2.56 -36.57
CA LYS A 532 8.38 3.97 -37.03
C LYS A 532 7.55 4.86 -36.12
N ILE A 533 8.14 5.98 -35.72
CA ILE A 533 7.50 7.00 -34.91
C ILE A 533 7.54 8.33 -35.66
N ALA A 534 6.40 9.00 -35.77
CA ALA A 534 6.31 10.35 -36.29
C ALA A 534 5.66 11.30 -35.26
N PRO A 535 6.23 12.48 -35.00
CA PRO A 535 7.53 12.95 -35.48
C PRO A 535 8.70 12.27 -34.73
N GLU A 536 9.90 12.24 -35.33
CA GLU A 536 11.09 11.58 -34.75
C GLU A 536 11.71 12.34 -33.57
N LYS A 537 11.37 13.62 -33.42
CA LYS A 537 11.79 14.50 -32.32
C LYS A 537 10.61 15.36 -31.90
N LEU A 538 10.55 15.68 -30.61
CA LEU A 538 9.56 16.63 -30.10
C LEU A 538 10.26 17.90 -29.61
N THR A 539 9.67 19.05 -29.93
CA THR A 539 9.99 20.32 -29.28
C THR A 539 8.79 20.74 -28.45
N LEU A 540 9.03 20.98 -27.16
CA LEU A 540 8.02 21.46 -26.22
C LEU A 540 8.15 22.96 -26.06
N SER A 541 7.17 23.68 -26.58
CA SER A 541 7.01 25.12 -26.43
C SER A 541 5.74 25.36 -25.62
N PHE A 542 5.90 25.60 -24.32
CA PHE A 542 4.77 25.84 -23.42
C PHE A 542 4.29 27.29 -23.57
N PRO A 543 3.01 27.53 -23.91
CA PRO A 543 2.45 28.88 -23.91
C PRO A 543 2.58 29.55 -22.55
N ASN A 544 2.66 30.89 -22.51
CA ASN A 544 2.71 31.63 -21.26
C ASN A 544 1.51 31.27 -20.37
N GLY A 545 1.78 30.91 -19.12
CA GLY A 545 0.75 30.50 -18.15
C GLY A 545 0.19 29.09 -18.35
N GLN A 546 0.73 28.30 -19.29
CA GLN A 546 0.40 26.89 -19.43
C GLN A 546 1.59 26.01 -19.02
N ASP A 547 1.32 25.09 -18.11
CA ASP A 547 2.30 24.11 -17.63
C ASP A 547 2.04 22.70 -18.15
N ILE A 548 0.99 22.53 -18.96
CA ILE A 548 0.61 21.24 -19.56
C ILE A 548 0.58 21.40 -21.07
N LEU A 549 1.19 20.44 -21.77
CA LEU A 549 1.22 20.37 -23.22
C LEU A 549 1.08 18.92 -23.66
N SER A 550 0.08 18.61 -24.48
CA SER A 550 -0.03 17.29 -25.11
C SER A 550 0.55 17.29 -26.52
N LYS A 551 1.26 16.21 -26.86
CA LYS A 551 1.70 15.90 -28.24
C LYS A 551 1.15 14.54 -28.63
N THR A 552 0.88 14.38 -29.92
CA THR A 552 0.50 13.10 -30.51
C THR A 552 1.67 12.55 -31.28
N MET A 553 1.93 11.25 -31.12
CA MET A 553 2.88 10.50 -31.91
C MET A 553 2.14 9.43 -32.71
N GLU A 554 2.48 9.27 -33.98
CA GLU A 554 2.02 8.15 -34.80
C GLU A 554 3.04 7.01 -34.71
N ILE A 555 2.57 5.84 -34.28
CA ILE A 555 3.32 4.60 -34.16
C ILE A 555 2.89 3.67 -35.29
N THR A 556 3.85 3.18 -36.06
CA THR A 556 3.62 2.17 -37.10
C THR A 556 4.54 0.97 -36.88
N ASN A 557 3.95 -0.22 -36.82
CA ASN A 557 4.72 -1.46 -36.89
C ASN A 557 5.02 -1.77 -38.37
N VAL A 558 6.29 -1.75 -38.77
CA VAL A 558 6.69 -1.93 -40.18
C VAL A 558 7.18 -3.34 -40.51
N ASP A 559 7.27 -4.25 -39.54
CA ASP A 559 7.85 -5.57 -39.72
C ASP A 559 7.01 -6.67 -39.02
N ALA A 560 6.61 -7.69 -39.79
CA ALA A 560 5.75 -8.79 -39.35
C ALA A 560 6.39 -9.67 -38.25
N GLY A 561 7.71 -9.71 -38.18
CA GLY A 561 8.46 -10.69 -37.37
C GLY A 561 9.06 -10.15 -36.08
N GLN A 562 8.67 -8.95 -35.65
CA GLN A 562 9.42 -8.24 -34.62
C GLN A 562 9.11 -8.59 -33.16
N LYS A 563 10.13 -8.31 -32.33
CA LYS A 563 10.08 -8.33 -30.87
C LYS A 563 9.49 -7.01 -30.36
N GLU A 564 8.95 -7.06 -29.15
CA GLU A 564 8.44 -5.89 -28.42
C GLU A 564 9.49 -4.76 -28.37
N ALA A 565 9.02 -3.51 -28.31
CA ALA A 565 9.87 -2.34 -28.13
C ALA A 565 9.43 -1.53 -26.90
N ILE A 566 10.39 -0.92 -26.24
CA ILE A 566 10.15 0.09 -25.22
C ILE A 566 10.41 1.45 -25.85
N LEU A 567 9.36 2.26 -25.90
CA LEU A 567 9.41 3.66 -26.27
C LEU A 567 9.65 4.50 -25.02
N SER A 568 10.74 5.26 -25.00
CA SER A 568 11.08 6.17 -23.89
C SER A 568 11.45 7.55 -24.40
N LEU A 569 11.32 8.54 -23.52
CA LEU A 569 11.62 9.94 -23.81
C LEU A 569 12.84 10.39 -23.00
N ALA A 570 13.64 11.30 -23.55
CA ALA A 570 14.81 11.84 -22.86
C ALA A 570 14.97 13.34 -23.10
N VAL A 571 15.43 14.05 -22.06
CA VAL A 571 15.83 15.46 -22.10
C VAL A 571 17.26 15.57 -21.59
N ASN A 572 18.13 16.26 -22.32
CA ASN A 572 19.56 16.41 -21.97
C ASN A 572 20.27 15.06 -21.72
N GLY A 573 19.92 14.02 -22.47
CA GLY A 573 20.48 12.68 -22.33
C GLY A 573 19.99 11.89 -21.11
N LYS A 574 19.14 12.47 -20.25
CA LYS A 574 18.49 11.78 -19.13
C LYS A 574 17.09 11.34 -19.52
N LYS A 575 16.74 10.10 -19.16
CA LYS A 575 15.39 9.56 -19.35
C LYS A 575 14.37 10.40 -18.56
N MET A 576 13.27 10.77 -19.22
CA MET A 576 12.18 11.50 -18.58
C MET A 576 11.43 10.60 -17.61
N LYS A 577 10.86 11.22 -16.58
CA LYS A 577 9.97 10.56 -15.64
C LYS A 577 8.52 10.88 -15.95
N ASP A 578 7.66 9.95 -15.62
CA ASP A 578 6.22 10.16 -15.48
C ASP A 578 5.91 10.75 -14.11
N ILE A 579 4.68 11.23 -13.90
CA ILE A 579 4.16 11.63 -12.60
C ILE A 579 2.88 10.84 -12.32
N ARG A 580 2.89 10.07 -11.24
CA ARG A 580 1.75 9.28 -10.78
C ARG A 580 1.31 9.79 -9.42
N GLU A 581 0.06 10.24 -9.34
CA GLU A 581 -0.55 10.78 -8.13
C GLU A 581 -1.67 9.86 -7.66
N ILE A 582 -1.64 9.49 -6.38
CA ILE A 582 -2.66 8.68 -5.71
C ILE A 582 -3.25 9.51 -4.58
N THR A 583 -4.56 9.74 -4.62
CA THR A 583 -5.26 10.59 -3.66
C THR A 583 -6.50 9.91 -3.13
N TYR A 584 -6.55 9.72 -1.81
CA TYR A 584 -7.74 9.29 -1.08
C TYR A 584 -7.93 10.11 0.19
N ASN A 585 -9.17 10.19 0.68
CA ASN A 585 -9.48 11.00 1.86
C ASN A 585 -8.86 10.47 3.16
N HIS A 586 -8.53 9.18 3.25
CA HIS A 586 -8.01 8.55 4.47
C HIS A 586 -6.49 8.46 4.54
N ILE A 587 -5.76 8.71 3.45
CA ILE A 587 -4.29 8.66 3.43
C ILE A 587 -3.72 9.96 2.85
N PRO A 588 -2.49 10.36 3.22
CA PRO A 588 -1.81 11.47 2.55
C PRO A 588 -1.66 11.21 1.05
N ARG A 589 -1.69 12.25 0.21
CA ARG A 589 -1.36 12.16 -1.21
C ARG A 589 -0.02 11.44 -1.39
N GLN A 590 0.02 10.45 -2.28
CA GLN A 590 1.26 9.80 -2.69
C GLN A 590 1.60 10.22 -4.11
N THR A 591 2.84 10.65 -4.33
CA THR A 591 3.36 10.99 -5.65
C THR A 591 4.65 10.23 -5.87
N TRP A 592 4.79 9.62 -7.04
CA TRP A 592 6.01 8.94 -7.44
C TRP A 592 6.28 9.12 -8.93
N PHE A 593 7.54 8.93 -9.32
CA PHE A 593 8.06 9.28 -10.63
C PHE A 593 8.64 8.04 -11.35
N PRO A 594 7.79 7.18 -11.94
CA PRO A 594 8.28 6.08 -12.78
C PRO A 594 9.01 6.62 -14.01
N ASP A 595 9.74 5.76 -14.69
CA ASP A 595 10.26 6.12 -16.02
C ASP A 595 9.09 6.34 -17.00
N ALA A 596 9.15 7.40 -17.79
CA ALA A 596 8.17 7.67 -18.83
C ALA A 596 8.39 6.71 -20.00
N GLU A 597 7.64 5.61 -20.03
CA GLU A 597 7.75 4.57 -21.06
C GLU A 597 6.40 4.03 -21.52
N ALA A 598 6.35 3.63 -22.79
CA ALA A 598 5.28 2.82 -23.35
C ALA A 598 5.87 1.56 -24.01
N LYS A 599 5.28 0.40 -23.71
CA LYS A 599 5.61 -0.87 -24.36
C LYS A 599 4.80 -1.00 -25.65
N LEU A 600 5.50 -1.14 -26.76
CA LEU A 600 4.94 -1.39 -28.08
C LEU A 600 5.00 -2.88 -28.36
N ARG A 601 3.83 -3.50 -28.57
CA ARG A 601 3.70 -4.94 -28.78
C ARG A 601 3.03 -5.24 -30.11
N PRO A 602 3.63 -6.10 -30.96
CA PRO A 602 2.98 -6.51 -32.19
C PRO A 602 1.79 -7.43 -31.86
N ILE A 603 0.70 -7.28 -32.60
CA ILE A 603 -0.43 -8.21 -32.51
C ILE A 603 -0.95 -8.56 -33.90
N LYS A 604 -1.33 -9.83 -34.10
CA LYS A 604 -2.18 -10.26 -35.20
C LYS A 604 -3.56 -10.53 -34.62
N LEU A 605 -4.56 -9.73 -35.01
CA LEU A 605 -5.91 -9.81 -34.43
C LEU A 605 -6.99 -9.57 -35.48
N VAL A 606 -7.86 -10.57 -35.65
CA VAL A 606 -9.12 -10.40 -36.36
C VAL A 606 -10.19 -10.04 -35.34
N ASN A 607 -10.71 -8.80 -35.39
CA ASN A 607 -11.72 -8.30 -34.47
C ASN A 607 -13.05 -7.93 -35.18
N PRO A 608 -14.03 -8.85 -35.22
CA PRO A 608 -15.36 -8.58 -35.75
C PRO A 608 -16.25 -7.82 -34.75
N VAL A 609 -15.87 -7.74 -33.47
CA VAL A 609 -16.64 -7.08 -32.41
C VAL A 609 -16.35 -5.58 -32.48
N LYS A 610 -17.38 -4.78 -32.74
CA LYS A 610 -17.26 -3.32 -32.93
C LYS A 610 -17.71 -2.55 -31.71
N ARG A 611 -18.77 -3.01 -31.03
CA ARG A 611 -19.34 -2.29 -29.89
C ARG A 611 -19.72 -3.23 -28.74
N VAL A 612 -19.23 -2.93 -27.54
CA VAL A 612 -19.47 -3.71 -26.31
C VAL A 612 -20.15 -2.83 -25.26
N GLY A 613 -21.19 -3.37 -24.65
CA GLY A 613 -21.78 -2.81 -23.43
C GLY A 613 -21.10 -3.43 -22.21
N TYR A 614 -20.50 -2.61 -21.35
CA TYR A 614 -19.71 -3.08 -20.21
C TYR A 614 -20.37 -2.73 -18.87
N ILE A 615 -20.63 -3.72 -18.04
CA ILE A 615 -21.10 -3.52 -16.67
C ILE A 615 -19.91 -3.61 -15.73
N MET A 616 -19.53 -2.48 -15.14
CA MET A 616 -18.31 -2.36 -14.33
C MET A 616 -18.30 -3.30 -13.12
N GLY A 617 -17.14 -3.92 -12.89
CA GLY A 617 -16.82 -4.70 -11.69
C GLY A 617 -16.05 -3.88 -10.64
N ALA A 618 -15.34 -4.56 -9.73
CA ALA A 618 -14.41 -3.91 -8.80
C ALA A 618 -13.06 -3.69 -9.48
N GLY A 619 -12.65 -2.43 -9.65
CA GLY A 619 -11.26 -2.07 -10.00
C GLY A 619 -10.77 -2.68 -11.32
N ASP A 620 -11.54 -2.54 -12.39
CA ASP A 620 -11.34 -3.26 -13.66
C ASP A 620 -10.91 -2.30 -14.81
N LEU A 621 -9.82 -2.64 -15.50
CA LEU A 621 -9.25 -1.89 -16.64
C LEU A 621 -9.46 -2.57 -18.01
N VAL A 622 -10.31 -3.60 -18.08
CA VAL A 622 -10.67 -4.27 -19.34
C VAL A 622 -11.33 -3.32 -20.35
N PRO A 623 -12.21 -2.36 -19.99
CA PRO A 623 -12.78 -1.41 -20.96
C PRO A 623 -11.71 -0.65 -21.75
N GLU A 624 -10.66 -0.17 -21.07
CA GLU A 624 -9.55 0.56 -21.67
C GLU A 624 -8.75 -0.35 -22.61
N ALA A 625 -8.49 -1.60 -22.20
CA ALA A 625 -7.81 -2.59 -23.04
C ALA A 625 -8.61 -2.94 -24.31
N LEU A 626 -9.93 -3.04 -24.22
CA LEU A 626 -10.81 -3.26 -25.37
C LEU A 626 -10.80 -2.08 -26.35
N ARG A 627 -10.78 -0.84 -25.84
CA ARG A 627 -10.63 0.35 -26.69
C ARG A 627 -9.29 0.35 -27.42
N ASN A 628 -8.23 -0.09 -26.76
CA ASN A 628 -6.88 -0.20 -27.34
C ASN A 628 -6.83 -1.15 -28.55
N ILE A 629 -7.69 -2.17 -28.62
CA ILE A 629 -7.81 -3.08 -29.78
C ILE A 629 -8.92 -2.68 -30.78
N GLY A 630 -9.42 -1.45 -30.69
CA GLY A 630 -10.36 -0.86 -31.66
C GLY A 630 -11.83 -1.19 -31.41
N THR A 631 -12.20 -1.68 -30.23
CA THR A 631 -13.60 -1.92 -29.85
C THR A 631 -14.18 -0.69 -29.16
N ALA A 632 -15.33 -0.19 -29.59
CA ALA A 632 -16.07 0.85 -28.87
C ALA A 632 -16.70 0.24 -27.61
N VAL A 633 -16.45 0.85 -26.45
CA VAL A 633 -16.92 0.34 -25.15
C VAL A 633 -17.75 1.40 -24.42
N ASP A 634 -19.03 1.09 -24.23
CA ASP A 634 -19.97 1.91 -23.46
C ASP A 634 -20.19 1.31 -22.08
N ILE A 635 -19.96 2.12 -21.04
CA ILE A 635 -20.22 1.71 -19.67
C ILE A 635 -21.73 1.76 -19.40
N LEU A 636 -22.31 0.60 -19.06
CA LEU A 636 -23.73 0.44 -18.81
C LEU A 636 -24.08 0.68 -17.34
N ASP A 637 -24.94 1.66 -17.12
CA ASP A 637 -25.64 1.84 -15.84
C ASP A 637 -26.70 0.72 -15.69
N VAL A 638 -26.50 -0.13 -14.68
CA VAL A 638 -27.38 -1.27 -14.38
C VAL A 638 -28.85 -0.86 -14.28
N THR A 639 -29.15 0.34 -13.77
CA THR A 639 -30.53 0.81 -13.62
C THR A 639 -31.21 1.06 -14.96
N LYS A 640 -30.46 1.45 -15.99
CA LYS A 640 -30.93 1.81 -17.34
C LYS A 640 -30.97 0.63 -18.32
N ILE A 641 -30.55 -0.57 -17.90
CA ILE A 641 -30.61 -1.77 -18.75
C ILE A 641 -32.05 -2.08 -19.13
N SER A 642 -32.28 -2.19 -20.45
CA SER A 642 -33.52 -2.57 -21.13
C SER A 642 -33.19 -3.31 -22.44
N SER A 643 -34.15 -4.05 -23.01
CA SER A 643 -33.91 -4.81 -24.27
C SER A 643 -33.42 -3.94 -25.42
N ASN A 644 -33.98 -2.74 -25.58
CA ASN A 644 -33.58 -1.78 -26.62
C ASN A 644 -32.15 -1.27 -26.45
N VAL A 645 -31.67 -1.20 -25.21
CA VAL A 645 -30.27 -0.84 -24.93
C VAL A 645 -29.36 -2.01 -25.30
N LEU A 646 -29.68 -3.22 -24.86
CA LEU A 646 -28.83 -4.40 -25.08
C LEU A 646 -28.65 -4.74 -26.58
N GLN A 647 -29.69 -4.57 -27.40
CA GLN A 647 -29.65 -4.85 -28.84
C GLN A 647 -28.66 -3.97 -29.64
N GLN A 648 -28.16 -2.88 -29.06
CA GLN A 648 -27.19 -1.98 -29.72
C GLN A 648 -25.75 -2.52 -29.70
N TYR A 649 -25.50 -3.61 -28.96
CA TYR A 649 -24.18 -4.13 -28.70
C TYR A 649 -23.97 -5.50 -29.34
N ASP A 650 -22.76 -5.72 -29.86
CA ASP A 650 -22.33 -7.01 -30.38
C ASP A 650 -22.20 -8.04 -29.24
N ALA A 651 -21.74 -7.56 -28.07
CA ALA A 651 -21.63 -8.34 -26.85
C ALA A 651 -21.82 -7.47 -25.60
N ILE A 652 -22.20 -8.11 -24.49
CA ILE A 652 -22.29 -7.50 -23.16
C ILE A 652 -21.27 -8.18 -22.24
N VAL A 653 -20.48 -7.39 -21.54
CA VAL A 653 -19.44 -7.89 -20.62
C VAL A 653 -19.76 -7.48 -19.19
N PHE A 654 -19.69 -8.44 -18.27
CA PHE A 654 -19.72 -8.20 -16.83
C PHE A 654 -18.28 -8.23 -16.32
N GLY A 655 -17.84 -7.11 -15.74
CA GLY A 655 -16.54 -6.99 -15.09
C GLY A 655 -16.38 -7.94 -13.90
N VAL A 656 -15.14 -8.04 -13.42
CA VAL A 656 -14.82 -8.90 -12.27
C VAL A 656 -15.67 -8.54 -11.05
N ARG A 657 -16.29 -9.54 -10.42
CA ARG A 657 -17.13 -9.38 -9.23
C ARG A 657 -18.32 -8.44 -9.41
N ALA A 658 -18.79 -8.22 -10.65
CA ALA A 658 -19.93 -7.34 -10.92
C ALA A 658 -21.17 -7.72 -10.10
N LEU A 659 -21.41 -9.02 -9.87
CA LEU A 659 -22.54 -9.48 -9.05
C LEU A 659 -22.37 -9.19 -7.56
N ASN A 660 -21.12 -9.09 -7.07
CA ASN A 660 -20.84 -8.80 -5.67
C ASN A 660 -21.03 -7.32 -5.32
N ILE A 661 -21.07 -6.43 -6.32
CA ILE A 661 -21.07 -4.97 -6.12
C ILE A 661 -22.42 -4.37 -6.50
N HIS A 662 -23.06 -4.90 -7.55
CA HIS A 662 -24.34 -4.38 -8.04
C HIS A 662 -25.52 -5.16 -7.47
N ALA A 663 -26.01 -4.75 -6.30
CA ALA A 663 -27.11 -5.42 -5.59
C ALA A 663 -28.41 -5.62 -6.43
N ARG A 664 -28.63 -4.81 -7.48
CA ARG A 664 -29.84 -4.87 -8.33
C ARG A 664 -29.64 -5.56 -9.67
N ILE A 665 -28.43 -6.04 -9.98
CA ILE A 665 -28.14 -6.61 -11.30
C ILE A 665 -28.91 -7.90 -11.58
N THR A 666 -29.23 -8.65 -10.52
CA THR A 666 -29.99 -9.90 -10.57
C THR A 666 -31.39 -9.70 -11.15
N GLN A 667 -32.02 -8.55 -10.85
CA GLN A 667 -33.32 -8.16 -11.40
C GLN A 667 -33.29 -7.91 -12.92
N LYS A 668 -32.10 -7.68 -13.50
CA LYS A 668 -31.92 -7.44 -14.94
C LYS A 668 -31.55 -8.70 -15.71
N LEU A 669 -31.15 -9.78 -15.03
CA LEU A 669 -30.73 -11.04 -15.67
C LEU A 669 -31.76 -11.62 -16.67
N PRO A 670 -33.08 -11.60 -16.42
CA PRO A 670 -34.06 -12.09 -17.41
C PRO A 670 -33.98 -11.37 -18.76
N LEU A 671 -33.75 -10.04 -18.76
CA LEU A 671 -33.58 -9.25 -19.98
C LEU A 671 -32.29 -9.62 -20.72
N ILE A 672 -31.24 -9.89 -19.95
CA ILE A 672 -29.93 -10.31 -20.48
C ILE A 672 -30.04 -11.70 -21.11
N TYR A 673 -30.73 -12.65 -20.49
CA TYR A 673 -30.95 -13.97 -21.09
C TYR A 673 -31.79 -13.91 -22.37
N HIS A 674 -32.82 -13.05 -22.39
CA HIS A 674 -33.59 -12.82 -23.61
C HIS A 674 -32.70 -12.26 -24.74
N TYR A 675 -31.80 -11.32 -24.43
CA TYR A 675 -30.81 -10.83 -25.40
C TYR A 675 -29.92 -11.95 -25.95
N ILE A 676 -29.47 -12.89 -25.11
CA ILE A 676 -28.69 -14.05 -25.57
C ILE A 676 -29.52 -14.94 -26.49
N GLN A 677 -30.75 -15.26 -26.12
CA GLN A 677 -31.65 -16.11 -26.92
C GLN A 677 -31.85 -15.56 -28.35
N GLU A 678 -31.93 -14.24 -28.50
CA GLU A 678 -32.07 -13.55 -29.78
C GLU A 678 -30.76 -13.43 -30.60
N GLY A 679 -29.65 -13.98 -30.12
CA GLY A 679 -28.37 -14.00 -30.84
C GLY A 679 -27.29 -13.06 -30.27
N GLY A 680 -27.53 -12.50 -29.09
CA GLY A 680 -26.55 -11.73 -28.34
C GLY A 680 -25.47 -12.61 -27.71
N VAL A 681 -24.32 -11.99 -27.41
CA VAL A 681 -23.21 -12.64 -26.68
C VAL A 681 -23.06 -11.98 -25.32
N VAL A 682 -23.03 -12.78 -24.26
CA VAL A 682 -22.78 -12.29 -22.90
C VAL A 682 -21.55 -13.00 -22.34
N LEU A 683 -20.56 -12.21 -21.89
CA LEU A 683 -19.40 -12.70 -21.16
C LEU A 683 -19.45 -12.21 -19.72
N MET A 684 -19.30 -13.12 -18.77
CA MET A 684 -19.22 -12.83 -17.35
C MET A 684 -17.87 -13.28 -16.81
N GLN A 685 -17.09 -12.32 -16.30
CA GLN A 685 -15.87 -12.62 -15.55
C GLN A 685 -16.20 -13.16 -14.15
N TYR A 686 -15.19 -13.66 -13.44
CA TYR A 686 -15.37 -14.34 -12.17
C TYR A 686 -16.11 -13.50 -11.12
N ASN A 687 -16.80 -14.18 -10.21
CA ASN A 687 -17.36 -13.60 -9.00
C ASN A 687 -16.87 -14.40 -7.78
N VAL A 688 -17.06 -13.87 -6.57
CA VAL A 688 -16.66 -14.57 -5.32
C VAL A 688 -17.88 -14.96 -4.52
N ASN A 689 -17.85 -16.07 -3.77
CA ASN A 689 -19.00 -16.51 -2.95
C ASN A 689 -19.28 -15.57 -1.76
N SER A 690 -18.25 -14.90 -1.24
CA SER A 690 -18.46 -13.99 -0.11
C SER A 690 -19.33 -12.81 -0.52
N ARG A 691 -20.43 -12.61 0.22
CA ARG A 691 -21.43 -11.56 -0.07
C ARG A 691 -22.12 -11.73 -1.42
N LEU A 692 -21.99 -12.88 -2.09
CA LEU A 692 -22.82 -13.22 -3.23
C LEU A 692 -24.19 -13.61 -2.68
N GLN A 693 -25.24 -12.97 -3.18
CA GLN A 693 -26.60 -13.41 -2.87
C GLN A 693 -26.87 -14.68 -3.69
N GLU A 694 -26.46 -15.84 -3.16
CA GLU A 694 -26.53 -17.14 -3.84
C GLU A 694 -27.94 -17.46 -4.36
N GLU A 695 -28.97 -17.09 -3.59
CA GLU A 695 -30.40 -17.20 -3.96
C GLU A 695 -30.78 -16.40 -5.22
N HIS A 696 -29.95 -15.45 -5.64
CA HIS A 696 -30.15 -14.62 -6.83
C HIS A 696 -29.11 -14.87 -7.94
N PHE A 697 -28.17 -15.79 -7.74
CA PHE A 697 -27.29 -16.33 -8.79
C PHE A 697 -28.00 -17.43 -9.61
N SER A 698 -29.27 -17.69 -9.31
CA SER A 698 -30.16 -18.56 -10.07
C SER A 698 -31.14 -17.71 -10.89
N PRO A 699 -31.15 -17.79 -12.23
CA PRO A 699 -30.73 -18.94 -13.01
C PRO A 699 -29.58 -18.62 -13.96
N LYS A 700 -28.37 -19.08 -13.65
CA LYS A 700 -27.40 -19.42 -14.71
C LYS A 700 -28.12 -20.26 -15.79
N PRO A 701 -27.71 -20.20 -17.06
CA PRO A 701 -28.32 -21.02 -18.11
C PRO A 701 -28.35 -22.51 -17.75
N ALA A 702 -27.35 -22.97 -17.00
CA ALA A 702 -27.27 -24.27 -16.36
C ALA A 702 -26.40 -24.21 -15.08
N PRO A 703 -26.51 -25.17 -14.14
CA PRO A 703 -25.84 -25.11 -12.84
C PRO A 703 -24.31 -25.26 -12.91
N PHE A 704 -23.62 -24.60 -11.99
CA PHE A 704 -22.22 -24.83 -11.58
C PHE A 704 -22.01 -24.21 -10.20
N THR A 705 -20.92 -24.55 -9.50
CA THR A 705 -20.53 -23.97 -8.21
C THR A 705 -19.29 -23.11 -8.41
N ILE A 706 -19.25 -21.90 -7.84
CA ILE A 706 -18.00 -21.13 -7.78
C ILE A 706 -17.20 -21.64 -6.57
N THR A 707 -15.93 -21.99 -6.74
CA THR A 707 -15.09 -22.45 -5.63
C THR A 707 -13.94 -21.48 -5.38
N ARG A 708 -13.02 -21.86 -4.49
CA ARG A 708 -11.77 -21.10 -4.26
C ARG A 708 -10.62 -21.61 -5.14
N ALA A 709 -10.86 -22.61 -5.98
CA ALA A 709 -9.88 -23.16 -6.89
C ALA A 709 -9.32 -22.09 -7.83
N ARG A 710 -8.02 -22.19 -8.10
CA ARG A 710 -7.22 -21.20 -8.83
C ARG A 710 -5.96 -21.88 -9.35
N VAL A 711 -5.37 -21.25 -10.38
CA VAL A 711 -4.08 -21.63 -10.95
C VAL A 711 -3.21 -20.38 -10.90
N THR A 712 -2.25 -20.39 -9.98
CA THR A 712 -1.45 -19.24 -9.57
C THR A 712 -0.14 -19.14 -10.30
N GLU A 713 0.40 -20.25 -10.79
CA GLU A 713 1.62 -20.24 -11.58
C GLU A 713 1.34 -19.62 -12.96
N GLU A 714 1.96 -18.48 -13.26
CA GLU A 714 1.74 -17.73 -14.49
C GLU A 714 2.17 -18.50 -15.75
N ASP A 715 3.07 -19.48 -15.60
CA ASP A 715 3.56 -20.38 -16.65
C ASP A 715 2.87 -21.76 -16.64
N ALA A 716 1.85 -21.97 -15.80
CA ALA A 716 1.11 -23.23 -15.75
C ALA A 716 0.60 -23.65 -17.14
N LYS A 717 0.82 -24.92 -17.47
CA LYS A 717 0.47 -25.48 -18.78
C LYS A 717 -1.05 -25.50 -18.98
N VAL A 718 -1.48 -24.94 -20.10
CA VAL A 718 -2.88 -25.01 -20.55
C VAL A 718 -3.08 -26.18 -21.50
N THR A 719 -4.01 -27.06 -21.16
CA THR A 719 -4.46 -28.20 -21.97
C THR A 719 -5.72 -27.81 -22.74
N PHE A 720 -5.73 -28.06 -24.04
CA PHE A 720 -6.89 -27.90 -24.90
C PHE A 720 -7.71 -29.20 -24.86
N THR A 721 -8.81 -29.21 -24.11
CA THR A 721 -9.67 -30.39 -23.92
C THR A 721 -10.57 -30.66 -25.13
N ASP A 722 -10.94 -29.60 -25.86
CA ASP A 722 -11.58 -29.66 -27.16
C ASP A 722 -10.87 -28.69 -28.13
N PRO A 723 -9.77 -29.11 -28.79
CA PRO A 723 -9.03 -28.24 -29.70
C PRO A 723 -9.85 -27.74 -30.91
N LYS A 724 -10.98 -28.38 -31.22
CA LYS A 724 -11.87 -27.99 -32.34
C LYS A 724 -12.98 -27.04 -31.91
N ASP A 725 -13.05 -26.70 -30.64
CA ASP A 725 -14.03 -25.76 -30.11
C ASP A 725 -14.01 -24.44 -30.90
N PRO A 726 -15.17 -23.92 -31.36
CA PRO A 726 -15.25 -22.65 -32.07
C PRO A 726 -14.54 -21.48 -31.38
N VAL A 727 -14.55 -21.40 -30.05
CA VAL A 727 -13.92 -20.28 -29.33
C VAL A 727 -12.39 -20.31 -29.37
N LEU A 728 -11.79 -21.45 -29.73
CA LEU A 728 -10.35 -21.57 -29.92
C LEU A 728 -9.92 -21.34 -31.37
N ASN A 729 -10.87 -21.29 -32.31
CA ASN A 729 -10.56 -21.28 -33.74
C ASN A 729 -11.17 -20.10 -34.50
N TYR A 730 -12.10 -19.34 -33.90
CA TYR A 730 -12.75 -18.21 -34.57
C TYR A 730 -12.99 -17.01 -33.63
N PRO A 731 -12.73 -15.77 -34.10
CA PRO A 731 -12.13 -15.39 -35.37
C PRO A 731 -10.60 -15.56 -35.44
N ASN A 732 -9.96 -15.81 -34.29
CA ASN A 732 -8.52 -16.05 -34.21
C ASN A 732 -8.24 -17.52 -33.88
N ASN A 733 -7.15 -18.06 -34.41
CA ASN A 733 -6.66 -19.38 -34.03
C ASN A 733 -5.84 -19.27 -32.75
N ILE A 734 -6.23 -20.00 -31.70
CA ILE A 734 -5.60 -19.99 -30.37
C ILE A 734 -4.69 -21.21 -30.24
N THR A 735 -3.44 -20.98 -29.85
CA THR A 735 -2.43 -22.01 -29.62
C THR A 735 -1.85 -21.91 -28.22
N ALA A 736 -0.95 -22.83 -27.84
CA ALA A 736 -0.27 -22.77 -26.55
C ALA A 736 0.51 -21.45 -26.34
N GLU A 737 1.04 -20.86 -27.42
CA GLU A 737 1.78 -19.59 -27.39
C GLU A 737 0.90 -18.40 -26.95
N ASP A 738 -0.43 -18.50 -27.09
CA ASP A 738 -1.36 -17.46 -26.61
C ASP A 738 -1.43 -17.37 -25.08
N PHE A 739 -0.87 -18.36 -24.40
CA PHE A 739 -0.71 -18.41 -22.96
C PHE A 739 0.70 -17.97 -22.52
N ASP A 740 1.60 -17.59 -23.42
CA ASP A 740 2.92 -17.09 -23.02
C ASP A 740 2.86 -15.64 -22.54
N GLY A 741 3.74 -15.29 -21.58
CA GLY A 741 3.86 -13.93 -21.06
C GLY A 741 2.66 -13.42 -20.26
N TRP A 742 1.77 -14.32 -19.82
CA TRP A 742 0.76 -13.97 -18.83
C TRP A 742 1.42 -13.55 -17.54
N VAL A 743 0.79 -12.62 -16.83
CA VAL A 743 1.32 -12.05 -15.59
C VAL A 743 0.52 -12.55 -14.38
N GLN A 744 1.23 -12.82 -13.30
CA GLN A 744 0.72 -13.12 -11.95
C GLN A 744 -0.03 -14.45 -11.80
N GLU A 745 -1.13 -14.69 -12.50
CA GLU A 745 -1.92 -15.93 -12.35
C GLU A 745 -2.73 -16.24 -13.62
N ARG A 746 -3.03 -17.53 -13.87
CA ARG A 746 -3.89 -17.97 -14.99
C ARG A 746 -5.36 -17.67 -14.73
N GLY A 747 -5.82 -17.86 -13.50
CA GLY A 747 -7.20 -17.62 -13.15
C GLY A 747 -7.49 -17.92 -11.68
N LEU A 748 -8.66 -17.49 -11.25
CA LEU A 748 -9.11 -17.60 -9.87
C LEU A 748 -10.63 -17.77 -9.76
N TYR A 749 -11.05 -18.47 -8.69
CA TYR A 749 -12.44 -18.81 -8.41
C TYR A 749 -13.10 -19.66 -9.49
N PHE A 750 -12.42 -20.75 -9.87
CA PHE A 750 -12.86 -21.66 -10.92
C PHE A 750 -14.24 -22.25 -10.60
N ALA A 751 -14.98 -22.54 -11.66
CA ALA A 751 -16.25 -23.24 -11.56
C ALA A 751 -16.03 -24.76 -11.37
N GLU A 752 -16.81 -25.38 -10.51
CA GLU A 752 -16.87 -26.83 -10.32
C GLU A 752 -18.33 -27.31 -10.38
N ASN A 753 -18.57 -28.62 -10.31
CA ASN A 753 -19.91 -29.22 -10.44
C ASN A 753 -20.65 -28.70 -11.69
N ILE A 754 -19.92 -28.65 -12.81
CA ILE A 754 -20.34 -27.98 -14.04
C ILE A 754 -21.36 -28.87 -14.77
N ASP A 755 -22.49 -28.30 -15.15
CA ASP A 755 -23.49 -28.98 -15.96
C ASP A 755 -22.93 -29.38 -17.35
N SER A 756 -23.27 -30.58 -17.81
CA SER A 756 -22.79 -31.15 -19.08
C SER A 756 -23.13 -30.34 -20.34
N HIS A 757 -24.09 -29.41 -20.27
CA HIS A 757 -24.41 -28.52 -21.38
C HIS A 757 -23.35 -27.42 -21.60
N TYR A 758 -22.47 -27.17 -20.62
CA TYR A 758 -21.34 -26.28 -20.82
C TYR A 758 -20.20 -26.98 -21.57
N ARG A 759 -19.69 -26.32 -22.60
CA ARG A 759 -18.41 -26.65 -23.22
C ARG A 759 -17.28 -26.04 -22.38
N THR A 760 -16.24 -26.82 -22.11
CA THR A 760 -15.10 -26.44 -21.26
C THR A 760 -13.79 -26.71 -21.97
N PRO A 761 -13.41 -25.91 -23.00
CA PRO A 761 -12.35 -26.24 -23.94
C PRO A 761 -10.91 -26.11 -23.38
N LEU A 762 -10.78 -25.65 -22.14
CA LEU A 762 -9.50 -25.44 -21.47
C LEU A 762 -9.46 -26.19 -20.14
N ALA A 763 -8.32 -26.81 -19.85
CA ALA A 763 -7.97 -27.32 -18.54
C ALA A 763 -6.57 -26.86 -18.14
N MET A 764 -6.36 -26.58 -16.86
CA MET A 764 -5.08 -26.08 -16.34
C MET A 764 -4.96 -26.36 -14.85
N GLY A 765 -3.74 -26.54 -14.36
CA GLY A 765 -3.44 -26.77 -12.94
C GLY A 765 -2.02 -26.33 -12.66
N ASP A 766 -1.78 -25.90 -11.42
CA ASP A 766 -0.41 -25.63 -10.96
C ASP A 766 0.38 -26.95 -10.92
N LYS A 767 1.71 -26.83 -10.83
CA LYS A 767 2.60 -27.99 -10.77
C LYS A 767 2.19 -28.94 -9.64
N ASN A 768 2.08 -30.22 -9.99
CA ASN A 768 1.67 -31.32 -9.10
C ASN A 768 0.22 -31.26 -8.60
N GLU A 769 -0.64 -30.42 -9.19
CA GLU A 769 -2.08 -30.41 -8.90
C GLU A 769 -2.91 -31.01 -10.04
N PRO A 770 -4.13 -31.53 -9.75
CA PRO A 770 -5.10 -31.89 -10.77
C PRO A 770 -5.45 -30.69 -11.65
N GLN A 771 -5.67 -30.94 -12.95
CA GLN A 771 -6.15 -29.88 -13.84
C GLN A 771 -7.61 -29.55 -13.53
N HIS A 772 -7.92 -28.25 -13.51
CA HIS A 772 -9.27 -27.73 -13.39
C HIS A 772 -9.86 -27.42 -14.77
N HIS A 773 -11.13 -27.76 -14.95
CA HIS A 773 -11.90 -27.52 -16.18
C HIS A 773 -12.81 -26.27 -16.08
N GLY A 774 -12.77 -25.58 -14.94
CA GLY A 774 -13.67 -24.48 -14.57
C GLY A 774 -13.24 -23.07 -14.97
N SER A 775 -12.18 -22.95 -15.77
CA SER A 775 -11.62 -21.65 -16.17
C SER A 775 -12.47 -20.94 -17.23
N LEU A 776 -13.13 -21.72 -18.09
CA LEU A 776 -13.88 -21.21 -19.23
C LEU A 776 -15.07 -22.13 -19.52
N LEU A 777 -16.27 -21.59 -19.34
CA LEU A 777 -17.55 -22.27 -19.56
C LEU A 777 -18.29 -21.55 -20.69
N ILE A 778 -18.67 -22.29 -21.74
CA ILE A 778 -19.47 -21.76 -22.84
C ILE A 778 -20.80 -22.52 -22.93
N TYR A 779 -21.90 -21.78 -22.92
CA TYR A 779 -23.25 -22.31 -23.04
C TYR A 779 -23.96 -21.66 -24.22
N ARG A 780 -24.43 -22.48 -25.16
CA ARG A 780 -25.24 -22.01 -26.28
C ARG A 780 -26.70 -21.85 -25.82
N MET A 781 -27.23 -20.64 -25.91
CA MET A 781 -28.60 -20.33 -25.46
C MET A 781 -29.36 -19.67 -26.60
N GLY A 782 -30.32 -20.41 -27.19
CA GLY A 782 -31.01 -19.97 -28.40
C GLY A 782 -30.04 -19.74 -29.56
N LYS A 783 -30.08 -18.55 -30.16
CA LYS A 783 -29.19 -18.15 -31.27
C LYS A 783 -27.84 -17.58 -30.80
N GLY A 784 -27.69 -17.29 -29.51
CA GLY A 784 -26.51 -16.67 -28.94
C GLY A 784 -25.75 -17.58 -27.99
N LYS A 785 -24.83 -16.99 -27.21
CA LYS A 785 -24.03 -17.72 -26.23
C LYS A 785 -23.81 -16.92 -24.95
N PHE A 786 -23.72 -17.68 -23.85
CA PHE A 786 -23.27 -17.21 -22.55
C PHE A 786 -21.87 -17.78 -22.28
N VAL A 787 -20.95 -16.92 -21.87
CA VAL A 787 -19.58 -17.27 -21.48
C VAL A 787 -19.41 -16.90 -20.01
N TYR A 788 -19.00 -17.85 -19.18
CA TYR A 788 -18.47 -17.59 -17.84
C TYR A 788 -16.98 -17.90 -17.84
N THR A 789 -16.16 -16.99 -17.34
CA THR A 789 -14.71 -17.20 -17.29
C THR A 789 -14.08 -16.77 -15.97
N SER A 790 -13.21 -17.65 -15.49
CA SER A 790 -12.37 -17.46 -14.30
C SER A 790 -10.93 -17.11 -14.67
N LEU A 791 -10.63 -16.97 -15.98
CA LEU A 791 -9.33 -16.54 -16.46
C LEU A 791 -9.08 -15.07 -16.08
N SER A 792 -7.82 -14.76 -15.75
CA SER A 792 -7.42 -13.44 -15.23
C SER A 792 -7.32 -12.34 -16.29
N PHE A 793 -8.29 -12.23 -17.21
CA PHE A 793 -8.30 -11.23 -18.28
C PHE A 793 -8.15 -9.79 -17.76
N PHE A 794 -8.73 -9.49 -16.59
CA PHE A 794 -8.57 -8.20 -15.92
C PHE A 794 -7.11 -7.82 -15.59
N ARG A 795 -6.19 -8.79 -15.55
CA ARG A 795 -4.73 -8.55 -15.45
C ARG A 795 -4.06 -8.61 -16.83
N GLN A 796 -4.43 -9.60 -17.64
CA GLN A 796 -3.75 -9.89 -18.91
C GLN A 796 -4.02 -8.84 -19.99
N LEU A 797 -5.26 -8.35 -20.10
CA LEU A 797 -5.62 -7.38 -21.13
C LEU A 797 -4.96 -6.02 -20.89
N PRO A 798 -4.97 -5.44 -19.66
CA PRO A 798 -4.23 -4.21 -19.37
C PRO A 798 -2.71 -4.35 -19.49
N ALA A 799 -2.16 -5.55 -19.20
CA ALA A 799 -0.74 -5.87 -19.41
C ALA A 799 -0.34 -5.96 -20.90
N GLY A 800 -1.33 -5.95 -21.82
CA GLY A 800 -1.11 -6.02 -23.26
C GLY A 800 -0.72 -7.42 -23.74
N VAL A 801 -1.15 -8.49 -23.06
CA VAL A 801 -0.84 -9.87 -23.49
C VAL A 801 -1.61 -10.18 -24.78
N ALA A 802 -0.88 -10.37 -25.88
CA ALA A 802 -1.48 -10.51 -27.22
C ALA A 802 -2.43 -11.71 -27.33
N GLY A 803 -2.05 -12.86 -26.75
CA GLY A 803 -2.87 -14.07 -26.79
C GLY A 803 -4.14 -13.99 -25.96
N ALA A 804 -4.07 -13.37 -24.78
CA ALA A 804 -5.25 -13.07 -23.97
C ALA A 804 -6.24 -12.17 -24.73
N ASN A 805 -5.76 -11.17 -25.47
CA ASN A 805 -6.59 -10.31 -26.31
C ASN A 805 -7.27 -11.09 -27.44
N ARG A 806 -6.55 -11.99 -28.13
CA ARG A 806 -7.13 -12.86 -29.17
C ARG A 806 -8.23 -13.76 -28.61
N LEU A 807 -7.95 -14.45 -27.51
CA LEU A 807 -8.94 -15.33 -26.87
C LEU A 807 -10.17 -14.54 -26.43
N PHE A 808 -9.99 -13.37 -25.78
CA PHE A 808 -11.12 -12.56 -25.32
C PHE A 808 -12.02 -12.12 -26.49
N VAL A 809 -11.44 -11.72 -27.63
CA VAL A 809 -12.19 -11.40 -28.85
C VAL A 809 -12.98 -12.61 -29.37
N ASN A 810 -12.40 -13.81 -29.36
CA ASN A 810 -13.13 -15.04 -29.71
C ASN A 810 -14.33 -15.31 -28.79
N LEU A 811 -14.17 -15.03 -27.50
CA LEU A 811 -15.26 -15.18 -26.54
C LEU A 811 -16.40 -14.19 -26.78
N LEU A 812 -16.10 -12.98 -27.26
CA LEU A 812 -17.10 -11.96 -27.59
C LEU A 812 -17.73 -12.11 -28.98
N ALA A 813 -17.05 -12.78 -29.92
CA ALA A 813 -17.55 -12.96 -31.27
C ALA A 813 -18.75 -13.93 -31.32
N LYS A 814 -19.73 -13.65 -32.21
CA LYS A 814 -20.81 -14.60 -32.51
C LYS A 814 -20.24 -15.87 -33.13
N GLU A 815 -20.73 -17.02 -32.71
CA GLU A 815 -20.40 -18.31 -33.32
C GLU A 815 -20.94 -18.37 -34.75
N LYS A 816 -20.19 -19.00 -35.65
CA LYS A 816 -20.58 -19.23 -37.04
C LYS A 816 -21.28 -20.56 -37.21
#